data_AF-A0A6J0CEA6-F1
#
_entry.id   AF-A0A6J0CEA6-F1
#
_cell.length_a   1.000
_cell.length_b   1.000
_cell.length_c   1.000
_cell.angle_alpha   90.00
_cell.angle_beta   90.00
_cell.angle_gamma   90.00
#
_symmetry.space_group_name_H-M   'P 1'
#
loop_
_entity.id
_entity.type
_entity.pdbx_description
1 polymer ?
#
loop_
_entity_poly.entity_id
_entity_poly.type
_entity_poly.pdbx_seq_one_letter_code
_entity_poly.pdbx_strand_id
1 'polypeptide(L)'
;MTALVLLGFVSLASFFVDSSARELKMIQVMFRHGDRAPTTAVKEIYPLDPYANETWYPEGWGGLTNVGKRRAYELGLFLRSRYGDWLGNEYLNQTSQFRSSNVDRVIMSAQLLAAGLYPPHKIQRWDPMLNWQPIPVHLISDSKNILYSLKFTCPKYEAMRNELENTDEHLVRRAENFTDFFQFLSRHVGTKVGQQEANEIYEQLYAEMGEHVKLPEWTEEIFPNGKLRDVAGYDYVIQSYNKSMIQLNGGQWIREWLENVDNYLNGSSLSGNQIGFFYGGHEYNLASILAALGVFKPHVPYYSSAVIFELSKIDDKYFVKVLYRNRGNLMKIHLPDCQSFHCPLDTFRELYSDVILDDPYTFYLFRLNDCKRLDSGHTPGFKFKSEMSSSSLLIVIWLTLACTQSYAEELKLLQVIFRHGDRTPVYAMRNIYPLDPYVNETWYPNGWDSLTKSGKIRAHQLGLFLRERYGSFLGDVYLKDKFVFHSSNTHRAILTTQLVAAGLFPPTEVERWHPTLDWQPIPVYSDPVTSSFLYMYSKQCPLFITLRRELEETDEKLVRRAQGLKETLDFVSRHVGVQVTQEEVALIYQNLYAEFQENKVLPQWTNGIFPDGKMKDIASYEYVIQNYNKSLIRLGTGRMIGEWMKNIDNFLNGTESGNPKAIFYGAHELNIGGILVVLGVFESHIPFYTSAIILELSKVNNEYFIKFLYRNNGVLRELLIPGCSSANCSLQTFRELVADFISIDDPVAQCKGTKVLS
;
A
#
# COMPACT_ATOMS: atom_id res chain seq x y z
N MET A 1 -83.89 38.73 21.54
CA MET A 1 -84.21 38.92 20.12
C MET A 1 -82.91 39.22 19.39
N THR A 2 -82.69 38.50 18.27
CA THR A 2 -81.82 38.85 17.11
C THR A 2 -80.31 39.05 17.38
N ALA A 3 -79.45 38.05 17.13
CA ALA A 3 -78.76 37.74 15.85
C ALA A 3 -77.54 38.68 15.61
N LEU A 4 -76.33 38.30 15.23
CA LEU A 4 -75.69 37.04 14.77
C LEU A 4 -74.15 37.32 14.66
N VAL A 5 -73.37 36.26 14.41
CA VAL A 5 -72.04 36.21 13.75
C VAL A 5 -70.75 36.19 14.60
N LEU A 6 -70.21 34.96 14.71
CA LEU A 6 -68.80 34.51 14.65
C LEU A 6 -67.66 35.53 14.85
N LEU A 7 -66.80 35.28 15.85
CA LEU A 7 -65.33 35.21 15.74
C LEU A 7 -64.71 35.02 17.13
N GLY A 8 -64.18 33.83 17.42
CA GLY A 8 -63.52 33.57 18.71
C GLY A 8 -63.06 32.13 18.95
N PHE A 9 -62.63 31.41 17.91
CA PHE A 9 -61.87 30.15 18.08
C PHE A 9 -60.83 30.07 16.97
N VAL A 10 -59.68 30.70 17.18
CA VAL A 10 -58.45 30.42 16.44
C VAL A 10 -57.30 30.41 17.44
N SER A 11 -56.39 29.46 17.23
CA SER A 11 -55.06 29.32 17.85
C SER A 11 -54.96 28.38 19.04
N LEU A 12 -55.01 27.08 18.75
CA LEU A 12 -54.13 26.08 19.37
C LEU A 12 -54.07 24.82 18.48
N ALA A 13 -53.71 25.03 17.21
CA ALA A 13 -53.26 23.96 16.34
C ALA A 13 -52.18 24.53 15.42
N SER A 14 -51.10 23.76 15.26
CA SER A 14 -49.96 24.00 14.37
C SER A 14 -48.75 24.68 15.00
N PHE A 15 -47.96 23.92 15.78
CA PHE A 15 -46.49 23.92 15.69
C PHE A 15 -45.94 22.56 16.19
N PHE A 16 -46.36 21.48 15.53
CA PHE A 16 -45.42 20.36 15.35
C PHE A 16 -44.82 20.58 13.97
N VAL A 17 -43.76 21.41 13.92
CA VAL A 17 -42.81 21.32 12.83
C VAL A 17 -42.06 20.03 13.14
N ASP A 18 -42.48 18.94 12.50
CA ASP A 18 -41.64 17.76 12.38
C ASP A 18 -40.46 18.18 11.50
N SER A 19 -39.41 18.74 12.12
CA SER A 19 -38.16 18.97 11.43
C SER A 19 -37.57 17.60 11.21
N SER A 20 -37.81 17.04 10.02
CA SER A 20 -37.35 15.71 9.69
C SER A 20 -35.86 15.55 10.02
N ALA A 21 -35.57 14.64 10.92
CA ALA A 21 -34.23 14.49 11.46
C ALA A 21 -33.29 13.97 10.36
N ARG A 22 -32.34 14.82 9.94
CA ARG A 22 -31.30 14.44 8.98
C ARG A 22 -30.45 13.31 9.56
N GLU A 23 -30.35 12.20 8.84
CA GLU A 23 -29.50 11.07 9.22
C GLU A 23 -28.30 10.96 8.27
N LEU A 24 -27.07 10.93 8.79
CA LEU A 24 -25.87 10.69 7.98
C LEU A 24 -25.74 9.19 7.68
N LYS A 25 -25.43 8.84 6.43
CA LYS A 25 -25.44 7.46 5.93
C LYS A 25 -24.08 6.99 5.42
N MET A 26 -23.30 7.88 4.80
CA MET A 26 -21.99 7.55 4.26
C MET A 26 -21.14 8.83 4.12
N ILE A 27 -19.82 8.70 4.24
CA ILE A 27 -18.85 9.74 3.88
C ILE A 27 -17.75 9.20 2.98
N GLN A 28 -17.29 10.04 2.05
CA GLN A 28 -16.08 9.81 1.27
C GLN A 28 -15.17 11.03 1.36
N VAL A 29 -13.93 10.82 1.77
CA VAL A 29 -12.93 11.86 1.98
C VAL A 29 -11.77 11.64 1.02
N MET A 30 -11.50 12.58 0.13
CA MET A 30 -10.29 12.62 -0.68
C MET A 30 -9.38 13.74 -0.18
N PHE A 31 -8.17 13.41 0.27
CA PHE A 31 -7.26 14.37 0.91
C PHE A 31 -5.87 14.39 0.27
N ARG A 32 -5.27 15.58 0.25
CA ARG A 32 -3.87 15.77 -0.15
C ARG A 32 -2.96 15.28 0.97
N HIS A 33 -1.84 14.64 0.62
CA HIS A 33 -0.77 14.36 1.58
C HIS A 33 -0.32 15.59 2.38
N GLY A 34 0.34 15.36 3.52
CA GLY A 34 0.95 16.42 4.31
C GLY A 34 2.19 17.03 3.63
N ASP A 35 2.80 18.01 4.29
CA ASP A 35 4.04 18.65 3.86
C ASP A 35 5.15 17.65 3.58
N ARG A 36 5.89 17.93 2.51
CA ARG A 36 6.98 17.07 2.06
C ARG A 36 8.25 17.89 1.88
N ALA A 37 9.38 17.21 1.96
CA ALA A 37 10.62 17.72 1.45
C ALA A 37 10.53 17.98 -0.08
N PRO A 38 11.42 18.82 -0.62
CA PRO A 38 11.56 19.04 -2.06
C PRO A 38 11.79 17.73 -2.83
N THR A 39 11.45 17.67 -4.12
CA THR A 39 11.44 16.41 -4.90
C THR A 39 12.50 16.40 -5.99
N THR A 40 13.11 15.24 -6.25
CA THR A 40 14.11 15.10 -7.32
C THR A 40 13.51 15.27 -8.71
N ALA A 41 12.20 15.05 -8.88
CA ALA A 41 11.50 15.19 -10.15
C ALA A 41 11.66 16.60 -10.78
N VAL A 42 11.92 17.63 -9.95
CA VAL A 42 12.04 19.01 -10.41
C VAL A 42 13.50 19.38 -10.74
N LYS A 43 14.50 18.52 -10.50
CA LYS A 43 15.92 18.84 -10.79
C LYS A 43 16.18 19.14 -12.26
N GLU A 44 15.48 18.47 -13.17
CA GLU A 44 15.59 18.73 -14.61
C GLU A 44 14.90 20.03 -15.03
N ILE A 45 13.94 20.51 -14.24
CA ILE A 45 13.18 21.74 -14.49
C ILE A 45 13.84 22.94 -13.82
N TYR A 46 14.39 22.78 -12.62
CA TYR A 46 15.09 23.81 -11.87
C TYR A 46 16.55 23.41 -11.54
N PRO A 47 17.43 23.26 -12.55
CA PRO A 47 18.83 22.91 -12.33
C PRO A 47 19.65 23.99 -11.60
N LEU A 48 19.20 25.25 -11.60
CA LEU A 48 19.84 26.34 -10.86
C LEU A 48 19.33 26.49 -9.41
N ASP A 49 18.57 25.53 -8.90
CA ASP A 49 18.15 25.49 -7.49
C ASP A 49 19.39 25.43 -6.59
N PRO A 50 19.63 26.41 -5.70
CA PRO A 50 20.77 26.39 -4.79
C PRO A 50 20.77 25.18 -3.84
N TYR A 51 19.62 24.52 -3.68
CA TYR A 51 19.43 23.36 -2.82
C TYR A 51 19.38 22.03 -3.59
N ALA A 52 19.74 22.02 -4.89
CA ALA A 52 19.74 20.80 -5.70
C ALA A 52 20.65 19.67 -5.16
N ASN A 53 21.66 20.02 -4.36
CA ASN A 53 22.60 19.10 -3.73
C ASN A 53 22.27 18.75 -2.27
N GLU A 54 21.18 19.29 -1.72
CA GLU A 54 20.74 18.94 -0.38
C GLU A 54 20.31 17.48 -0.27
N THR A 55 20.42 16.94 0.94
CA THR A 55 19.99 15.56 1.23
C THR A 55 18.58 15.50 1.79
N TRP A 56 18.09 16.60 2.38
CA TRP A 56 16.81 16.69 3.11
C TRP A 56 16.70 15.63 4.23
N TYR A 57 17.82 15.37 4.90
CA TYR A 57 17.88 14.41 5.99
C TYR A 57 16.97 14.83 7.16
N PRO A 58 16.25 13.89 7.82
CA PRO A 58 16.29 12.43 7.59
C PRO A 58 15.30 11.93 6.52
N GLU A 59 14.32 12.74 6.13
CA GLU A 59 13.18 12.28 5.31
C GLU A 59 13.57 11.97 3.85
N GLY A 60 14.62 12.62 3.36
CA GLY A 60 15.09 12.53 1.99
C GLY A 60 14.16 13.24 1.00
N TRP A 61 14.59 13.31 -0.26
CA TRP A 61 13.85 13.97 -1.34
C TRP A 61 12.41 13.45 -1.47
N GLY A 62 11.41 14.32 -1.34
CA GLY A 62 9.99 14.00 -1.44
C GLY A 62 9.42 13.23 -0.25
N GLY A 63 10.20 13.04 0.82
CA GLY A 63 9.77 12.43 2.09
C GLY A 63 8.78 13.32 2.84
N LEU A 64 7.93 12.72 3.68
CA LEU A 64 6.94 13.44 4.47
C LEU A 64 7.59 14.06 5.72
N THR A 65 7.50 15.38 5.89
CA THR A 65 8.18 16.08 6.99
C THR A 65 7.47 15.88 8.32
N ASN A 66 8.12 16.15 9.45
CA ASN A 66 7.46 16.14 10.75
C ASN A 66 6.27 17.13 10.84
N VAL A 67 6.31 18.26 10.13
CA VAL A 67 5.17 19.18 9.99
C VAL A 67 4.04 18.50 9.22
N GLY A 68 4.36 17.85 8.10
CA GLY A 68 3.39 17.11 7.30
C GLY A 68 2.77 15.94 8.07
N LYS A 69 3.57 15.24 8.87
CA LYS A 69 3.12 14.16 9.74
C LYS A 69 2.06 14.67 10.73
N ARG A 70 2.33 15.80 11.40
CA ARG A 70 1.37 16.45 12.31
C ARG A 70 0.08 16.88 11.61
N ARG A 71 0.17 17.54 10.45
CA ARG A 71 -1.04 18.03 9.75
C ARG A 71 -1.95 16.91 9.25
N ALA A 72 -1.38 15.79 8.79
CA ALA A 72 -2.16 14.62 8.42
C ALA A 72 -2.86 13.98 9.64
N TYR A 73 -2.17 13.91 10.79
CA TYR A 73 -2.77 13.46 12.05
C TYR A 73 -3.90 14.39 12.53
N GLU A 74 -3.70 15.70 12.46
CA GLU A 74 -4.70 16.72 12.79
C GLU A 74 -5.94 16.64 11.88
N LEU A 75 -5.77 16.30 10.61
CA LEU A 75 -6.91 16.02 9.72
C LEU A 75 -7.73 14.82 10.22
N GLY A 76 -7.06 13.77 10.72
CA GLY A 76 -7.70 12.64 11.40
C GLY A 76 -8.48 13.07 12.64
N LEU A 77 -7.88 13.90 13.51
CA LEU A 77 -8.56 14.46 14.69
C LEU A 77 -9.76 15.33 14.33
N PHE A 78 -9.66 16.12 13.27
CA PHE A 78 -10.78 16.92 12.75
C PHE A 78 -11.94 16.02 12.31
N LEU A 79 -11.67 14.96 11.54
CA LEU A 79 -12.68 14.00 11.12
C LEU A 79 -13.28 13.26 12.32
N ARG A 80 -12.46 12.94 13.33
CA ARG A 80 -12.90 12.35 14.59
C ARG A 80 -13.86 13.25 15.34
N SER A 81 -13.53 14.54 15.49
CA SER A 81 -14.40 15.51 16.14
C SER A 81 -15.72 15.70 15.39
N ARG A 82 -15.71 15.55 14.06
CA ARG A 82 -16.87 15.80 13.21
C ARG A 82 -17.80 14.61 13.06
N TYR A 83 -17.24 13.40 12.98
CA TYR A 83 -17.96 12.18 12.62
C TYR A 83 -17.82 11.06 13.66
N GLY A 84 -17.06 11.26 14.74
CA GLY A 84 -16.72 10.20 15.70
C GLY A 84 -17.92 9.55 16.39
N ASP A 85 -18.95 10.33 16.73
CA ASP A 85 -20.17 9.79 17.34
C ASP A 85 -20.92 8.86 16.39
N TRP A 86 -20.87 9.14 15.08
CA TRP A 86 -21.53 8.36 14.03
C TRP A 86 -20.66 7.18 13.56
N LEU A 87 -19.35 7.36 13.42
CA LEU A 87 -18.40 6.31 13.05
C LEU A 87 -18.17 5.28 14.16
N GLY A 88 -18.45 5.65 15.42
CA GLY A 88 -18.13 4.86 16.60
C GLY A 88 -16.70 5.07 17.11
N ASN A 89 -16.43 4.60 18.33
CA ASN A 89 -15.13 4.77 18.99
C ASN A 89 -14.05 3.79 18.55
N GLU A 90 -14.44 2.73 17.86
CA GLU A 90 -13.57 1.63 17.49
C GLU A 90 -13.42 1.56 15.98
N TYR A 91 -12.22 1.19 15.54
CA TYR A 91 -11.99 0.90 14.13
C TYR A 91 -12.59 -0.47 13.79
N LEU A 92 -13.53 -0.51 12.87
CA LEU A 92 -14.07 -1.74 12.32
C LEU A 92 -13.74 -1.79 10.82
N ASN A 93 -13.13 -2.90 10.38
CA ASN A 93 -12.74 -3.04 8.97
C ASN A 93 -13.95 -3.00 8.02
N GLN A 94 -15.13 -3.34 8.54
CA GLN A 94 -16.39 -3.39 7.79
C GLN A 94 -17.01 -2.01 7.61
N THR A 95 -16.63 -1.02 8.43
CA THR A 95 -17.25 0.31 8.41
C THR A 95 -16.33 1.38 7.84
N SER A 96 -15.01 1.24 8.00
CA SER A 96 -14.05 2.26 7.57
C SER A 96 -12.86 1.70 6.78
N GLN A 97 -12.61 2.31 5.62
CA GLN A 97 -11.59 1.87 4.68
C GLN A 97 -10.65 3.02 4.33
N PHE A 98 -9.36 2.72 4.33
CA PHE A 98 -8.31 3.65 3.96
C PHE A 98 -7.59 3.15 2.70
N ARG A 99 -7.44 4.04 1.73
CA ARG A 99 -6.72 3.80 0.48
C ARG A 99 -5.76 4.94 0.19
N SER A 100 -4.71 4.68 -0.58
CA SER A 100 -3.78 5.71 -1.01
C SER A 100 -3.24 5.45 -2.42
N SER A 101 -2.71 6.50 -3.05
CA SER A 101 -1.75 6.33 -4.15
C SER A 101 -0.48 5.64 -3.65
N ASN A 102 0.27 5.03 -4.58
CA ASN A 102 1.50 4.30 -4.27
C ASN A 102 2.71 5.25 -4.17
N VAL A 103 2.67 6.17 -3.20
CA VAL A 103 3.73 7.14 -2.93
C VAL A 103 3.91 7.30 -1.42
N ASP A 104 5.13 7.17 -0.92
CA ASP A 104 5.47 7.09 0.52
C ASP A 104 4.76 8.13 1.37
N ARG A 105 4.91 9.41 1.02
CA ARG A 105 4.30 10.53 1.76
C ARG A 105 2.78 10.44 1.83
N VAL A 106 2.14 9.84 0.82
CA VAL A 106 0.69 9.68 0.75
C VAL A 106 0.25 8.50 1.61
N ILE A 107 0.96 7.37 1.54
CA ILE A 107 0.74 6.20 2.40
C ILE A 107 0.87 6.61 3.87
N MET A 108 1.97 7.28 4.21
CA MET A 108 2.26 7.77 5.56
C MET A 108 1.17 8.76 6.03
N SER A 109 0.73 9.68 5.17
CA SER A 109 -0.35 10.61 5.50
C SER A 109 -1.67 9.89 5.79
N ALA A 110 -1.99 8.84 5.05
CA ALA A 110 -3.18 8.02 5.29
C ALA A 110 -3.09 7.24 6.62
N GLN A 111 -1.93 6.68 6.94
CA GLN A 111 -1.68 6.03 8.23
C GLN A 111 -1.85 7.00 9.40
N LEU A 112 -1.36 8.24 9.27
CA LEU A 112 -1.49 9.29 10.28
C LEU A 112 -2.92 9.77 10.45
N LEU A 113 -3.65 9.97 9.34
CA LEU A 113 -5.07 10.31 9.39
C LEU A 113 -5.84 9.20 10.12
N ALA A 114 -5.57 7.93 9.79
CA ALA A 114 -6.17 6.79 10.47
C ALA A 114 -5.84 6.76 11.97
N ALA A 115 -4.59 7.06 12.35
CA ALA A 115 -4.17 7.15 13.74
C ALA A 115 -4.88 8.27 14.53
N GLY A 116 -5.13 9.43 13.88
CA GLY A 116 -5.90 10.52 14.48
C GLY A 116 -7.41 10.22 14.55
N LEU A 117 -7.94 9.49 13.57
CA LEU A 117 -9.35 9.14 13.51
C LEU A 117 -9.72 7.99 14.46
N TYR A 118 -8.84 7.01 14.64
CA TYR A 118 -9.09 5.79 15.42
C TYR A 118 -7.95 5.47 16.40
N PRO A 119 -7.71 6.32 17.41
CA PRO A 119 -6.87 5.94 18.54
C PRO A 119 -7.41 4.64 19.19
N PRO A 120 -6.56 3.74 19.69
CA PRO A 120 -7.00 2.45 20.21
C PRO A 120 -7.92 2.62 21.43
N HIS A 121 -9.19 2.27 21.26
CA HIS A 121 -10.21 2.35 22.30
C HIS A 121 -10.37 1.01 23.04
N LYS A 122 -10.30 1.03 24.38
CA LYS A 122 -10.55 -0.09 25.31
C LYS A 122 -10.01 -1.44 24.79
N ILE A 123 -10.87 -2.28 24.22
CA ILE A 123 -10.58 -3.63 23.74
C ILE A 123 -9.55 -3.66 22.58
N GLN A 124 -9.43 -2.57 21.82
CA GLN A 124 -8.44 -2.43 20.75
C GLN A 124 -7.05 -1.98 21.24
N ARG A 125 -6.91 -1.65 22.54
CA ARG A 125 -5.63 -1.32 23.17
C ARG A 125 -4.77 -2.57 23.29
N TRP A 126 -3.84 -2.74 22.36
CA TRP A 126 -2.91 -3.87 22.32
C TRP A 126 -1.65 -3.62 23.15
N ASP A 127 -1.17 -2.38 23.16
CA ASP A 127 -0.03 -1.91 23.96
C ASP A 127 -0.49 -0.82 24.96
N PRO A 128 -0.17 -0.93 26.26
CA PRO A 128 -0.55 0.07 27.25
C PRO A 128 0.22 1.40 27.08
N MET A 129 1.46 1.37 26.59
CA MET A 129 2.35 2.53 26.45
C MET A 129 2.24 3.21 25.08
N LEU A 130 1.86 2.47 24.03
CA LEU A 130 1.72 3.02 22.69
C LEU A 130 0.24 3.32 22.34
N ASN A 131 -0.13 4.60 22.32
CA ASN A 131 -1.48 5.05 21.95
C ASN A 131 -1.73 5.06 20.43
N TRP A 132 -1.35 3.97 19.76
CA TRP A 132 -1.54 3.75 18.34
C TRP A 132 -1.94 2.30 18.08
N GLN A 133 -2.68 2.07 17.01
CA GLN A 133 -2.94 0.73 16.48
C GLN A 133 -2.73 0.73 14.97
N PRO A 134 -2.24 -0.37 14.40
CA PRO A 134 -2.12 -0.48 12.95
C PRO A 134 -3.54 -0.53 12.33
N ILE A 135 -3.71 0.19 11.23
CA ILE A 135 -4.93 0.22 10.41
C ILE A 135 -4.46 0.06 8.95
N PRO A 136 -5.08 -0.84 8.17
CA PRO A 136 -4.56 -1.13 6.84
C PRO A 136 -4.87 0.05 5.90
N VAL A 137 -3.83 0.51 5.20
CA VAL A 137 -3.96 1.43 4.07
C VAL A 137 -3.73 0.60 2.81
N HIS A 138 -4.75 0.46 1.99
CA HIS A 138 -4.66 -0.32 0.76
C HIS A 138 -4.14 0.53 -0.39
N LEU A 139 -3.14 0.02 -1.09
CA LEU A 139 -2.66 0.63 -2.32
C LEU A 139 -3.58 0.23 -3.47
N ILE A 140 -4.00 1.21 -4.28
CA ILE A 140 -4.71 0.91 -5.52
C ILE A 140 -3.72 0.34 -6.53
N SER A 141 -4.06 -0.77 -7.17
CA SER A 141 -3.19 -1.44 -8.16
C SER A 141 -2.83 -0.52 -9.32
N ASP A 142 -1.65 -0.73 -9.93
CA ASP A 142 -1.22 0.04 -11.11
C ASP A 142 -2.24 -0.02 -12.25
N SER A 143 -2.93 -1.14 -12.41
CA SER A 143 -4.03 -1.31 -13.38
C SER A 143 -5.28 -0.47 -13.09
N LYS A 144 -5.46 0.02 -11.84
CA LYS A 144 -6.54 0.90 -11.40
C LYS A 144 -6.03 2.32 -11.03
N ASN A 145 -4.78 2.66 -11.37
CA ASN A 145 -4.13 3.94 -11.06
C ASN A 145 -4.74 5.15 -11.81
N ILE A 146 -5.78 4.91 -12.61
CA ILE A 146 -6.60 5.94 -13.27
C ILE A 146 -7.16 6.96 -12.25
N LEU A 147 -7.53 6.52 -11.04
CA LEU A 147 -8.05 7.42 -10.01
C LEU A 147 -7.02 8.46 -9.55
N TYR A 148 -5.76 8.05 -9.37
CA TYR A 148 -4.76 8.90 -8.74
C TYR A 148 -3.84 9.61 -9.72
N SER A 149 -3.40 8.99 -10.82
CA SER A 149 -2.24 9.48 -11.58
C SER A 149 -2.41 9.39 -13.10
N LEU A 150 -3.63 9.44 -13.62
CA LEU A 150 -3.90 9.25 -15.06
C LEU A 150 -3.02 10.16 -15.96
N LYS A 151 -2.75 11.40 -15.53
CA LYS A 151 -1.89 12.33 -16.29
C LYS A 151 -0.46 11.81 -16.55
N PHE A 152 0.09 11.00 -15.65
CA PHE A 152 1.45 10.48 -15.73
C PHE A 152 1.52 9.12 -16.43
N THR A 153 0.39 8.42 -16.54
CA THR A 153 0.34 7.05 -17.07
C THR A 153 -0.38 6.96 -18.41
N CYS A 154 -0.90 8.07 -18.95
CA CYS A 154 -1.69 8.12 -20.18
C CYS A 154 -1.07 9.09 -21.21
N PRO A 155 -0.27 8.61 -22.18
CA PRO A 155 0.31 9.45 -23.24
C PRO A 155 -0.74 10.22 -24.05
N LYS A 156 -1.95 9.67 -24.19
CA LYS A 156 -3.06 10.36 -24.84
C LYS A 156 -3.52 11.60 -24.07
N TYR A 157 -3.52 11.55 -22.75
CA TYR A 157 -3.87 12.71 -21.94
C TYR A 157 -2.86 13.84 -22.16
N GLU A 158 -1.57 13.50 -22.21
CA GLU A 158 -0.50 14.45 -22.55
C GLU A 158 -0.68 15.03 -23.96
N ALA A 159 -0.98 14.19 -24.96
CA ALA A 159 -1.27 14.65 -26.32
C ALA A 159 -2.48 15.60 -26.39
N MET A 160 -3.56 15.29 -25.66
CA MET A 160 -4.75 16.14 -25.56
C MET A 160 -4.42 17.50 -24.92
N ARG A 161 -3.59 17.51 -23.88
CA ARG A 161 -3.12 18.75 -23.25
C ARG A 161 -2.29 19.57 -24.23
N ASN A 162 -1.33 18.95 -24.90
CA ASN A 162 -0.45 19.62 -25.85
C ASN A 162 -1.24 20.21 -27.03
N GLU A 163 -2.20 19.48 -27.58
CA GLU A 163 -3.10 20.00 -28.61
C GLU A 163 -3.90 21.20 -28.08
N LEU A 164 -4.49 21.08 -26.89
CA LEU A 164 -5.29 22.13 -26.27
C LEU A 164 -4.49 23.43 -26.04
N GLU A 165 -3.29 23.34 -25.46
CA GLU A 165 -2.44 24.51 -25.18
C GLU A 165 -1.96 25.23 -26.47
N ASN A 166 -1.96 24.54 -27.62
CA ASN A 166 -1.56 25.11 -28.91
C ASN A 166 -2.74 25.57 -29.80
N THR A 167 -3.97 25.11 -29.53
CA THR A 167 -5.12 25.35 -30.42
C THR A 167 -6.24 26.16 -29.77
N ASP A 168 -6.38 26.14 -28.45
CA ASP A 168 -7.41 26.91 -27.75
C ASP A 168 -7.03 28.39 -27.69
N GLU A 169 -7.83 29.24 -28.31
CA GLU A 169 -7.56 30.68 -28.45
C GLU A 169 -7.40 31.40 -27.09
N HIS A 170 -8.11 30.94 -26.05
CA HIS A 170 -7.99 31.53 -24.72
C HIS A 170 -6.66 31.12 -24.07
N LEU A 171 -6.26 29.86 -24.15
CA LEU A 171 -4.99 29.40 -23.58
C LEU A 171 -3.77 29.93 -24.36
N VAL A 172 -3.85 30.02 -25.68
CA VAL A 172 -2.78 30.64 -26.51
C VAL A 172 -2.57 32.10 -26.11
N ARG A 173 -3.65 32.90 -26.05
CA ARG A 173 -3.56 34.31 -25.59
C ARG A 173 -3.06 34.43 -24.16
N ARG A 174 -3.46 33.50 -23.29
CA ARG A 174 -2.94 33.44 -21.92
C ARG A 174 -1.43 33.19 -21.93
N ALA A 175 -0.96 32.19 -22.67
CA ALA A 175 0.47 31.89 -22.77
C ALA A 175 1.26 33.10 -23.31
N GLU A 176 0.74 33.80 -24.32
CA GLU A 176 1.29 35.05 -24.84
C GLU A 176 1.41 36.12 -23.74
N ASN A 177 0.35 36.35 -22.97
CA ASN A 177 0.33 37.32 -21.86
C ASN A 177 1.32 36.99 -20.73
N PHE A 178 1.70 35.72 -20.57
CA PHE A 178 2.67 35.27 -19.58
C PHE A 178 4.09 35.08 -20.15
N THR A 179 4.31 35.38 -21.44
CA THR A 179 5.61 35.17 -22.11
C THR A 179 6.78 35.79 -21.34
N ASP A 180 6.68 37.06 -20.96
CA ASP A 180 7.75 37.75 -20.23
C ASP A 180 7.99 37.14 -18.84
N PHE A 181 6.93 36.63 -18.20
CA PHE A 181 7.04 35.96 -16.92
C PHE A 181 7.68 34.58 -17.04
N PHE A 182 7.32 33.81 -18.05
CA PHE A 182 7.96 32.53 -18.35
C PHE A 182 9.43 32.70 -18.73
N GLN A 183 9.77 33.75 -19.48
CA GLN A 183 11.16 34.11 -19.76
C GLN A 183 11.90 34.52 -18.50
N PHE A 184 11.28 35.30 -17.61
CA PHE A 184 11.83 35.65 -16.31
C PHE A 184 12.15 34.38 -15.49
N LEU A 185 11.22 33.44 -15.37
CA LEU A 185 11.44 32.18 -14.68
C LEU A 185 12.57 31.38 -15.36
N SER A 186 12.54 31.27 -16.69
CA SER A 186 13.54 30.52 -17.46
C SER A 186 14.97 30.96 -17.19
N ARG A 187 15.21 32.27 -17.06
CA ARG A 187 16.54 32.83 -16.73
C ARG A 187 17.01 32.46 -15.33
N HIS A 188 16.10 32.36 -14.37
CA HIS A 188 16.43 32.07 -12.97
C HIS A 188 16.51 30.56 -12.68
N VAL A 189 15.73 29.74 -13.39
CA VAL A 189 15.73 28.29 -13.17
C VAL A 189 16.73 27.55 -14.07
N GLY A 190 17.10 28.13 -15.21
CA GLY A 190 18.11 27.60 -16.12
C GLY A 190 17.57 26.71 -17.25
N THR A 191 16.25 26.63 -17.40
CA THR A 191 15.57 25.82 -18.43
C THR A 191 14.42 26.61 -19.03
N LYS A 192 13.82 26.10 -20.13
CA LYS A 192 12.62 26.71 -20.69
C LYS A 192 11.42 26.40 -19.79
N VAL A 193 10.81 27.43 -19.24
CA VAL A 193 9.63 27.33 -18.39
C VAL A 193 8.37 27.60 -19.19
N GLY A 194 7.39 26.72 -19.10
CA GLY A 194 6.02 26.93 -19.52
C GLY A 194 5.05 26.89 -18.34
N GLN A 195 3.78 26.64 -18.66
CA GLN A 195 2.68 26.65 -17.71
C GLN A 195 2.76 25.49 -16.70
N GLN A 196 3.18 24.30 -17.14
CA GLN A 196 3.35 23.15 -16.27
C GLN A 196 4.59 23.31 -15.38
N GLU A 197 5.72 23.71 -15.96
CA GLU A 197 6.98 23.89 -15.24
C GLU A 197 6.84 24.96 -14.15
N ALA A 198 6.09 26.03 -14.41
CA ALA A 198 5.81 27.05 -13.39
C ALA A 198 5.02 26.51 -12.18
N ASN A 199 4.12 25.54 -12.38
CA ASN A 199 3.44 24.85 -11.28
C ASN A 199 4.43 24.01 -10.47
N GLU A 200 5.30 23.26 -11.16
CA GLU A 200 6.31 22.41 -10.52
C GLU A 200 7.34 23.23 -9.72
N ILE A 201 7.77 24.38 -10.25
CA ILE A 201 8.62 25.34 -9.55
C ILE A 201 7.92 25.89 -8.30
N TYR A 202 6.64 26.26 -8.40
CA TYR A 202 5.87 26.72 -7.23
C TYR A 202 5.84 25.65 -6.12
N GLU A 203 5.53 24.40 -6.48
CA GLU A 203 5.48 23.26 -5.56
C GLU A 203 6.85 22.89 -4.96
N GLN A 204 7.93 23.17 -5.68
CA GLN A 204 9.31 23.00 -5.21
C GLN A 204 9.70 24.08 -4.19
N LEU A 205 9.51 25.36 -4.55
CA LEU A 205 9.76 26.50 -3.64
C LEU A 205 8.89 26.44 -2.37
N TYR A 206 7.66 25.93 -2.48
CA TYR A 206 6.79 25.74 -1.32
C TYR A 206 7.31 24.67 -0.36
N ALA A 207 7.92 23.60 -0.88
CA ALA A 207 8.57 22.58 -0.06
C ALA A 207 9.84 23.14 0.60
N GLU A 208 10.68 23.86 -0.13
CA GLU A 208 11.89 24.52 0.40
C GLU A 208 11.57 25.53 1.50
N MET A 209 10.57 26.38 1.29
CA MET A 209 10.07 27.29 2.33
C MET A 209 9.62 26.53 3.58
N GLY A 210 9.03 25.35 3.41
CA GLY A 210 8.60 24.46 4.49
C GLY A 210 9.77 23.87 5.30
N GLU A 211 10.93 23.70 4.67
CA GLU A 211 12.20 23.26 5.28
C GLU A 211 13.00 24.43 5.88
N HIS A 212 12.43 25.63 5.92
CA HIS A 212 13.02 26.83 6.53
C HIS A 212 14.36 27.27 5.89
N VAL A 213 14.60 26.90 4.63
CA VAL A 213 15.75 27.40 3.87
C VAL A 213 15.47 28.79 3.28
N LYS A 214 16.55 29.55 2.99
CA LYS A 214 16.42 30.90 2.43
C LYS A 214 16.21 30.83 0.92
N LEU A 215 14.99 31.10 0.47
CA LEU A 215 14.71 31.16 -0.96
C LEU A 215 15.52 32.27 -1.66
N PRO A 216 15.84 32.11 -2.97
CA PRO A 216 16.50 33.13 -3.76
C PRO A 216 15.71 34.46 -3.81
N GLU A 217 16.42 35.58 -3.89
CA GLU A 217 15.85 36.95 -3.90
C GLU A 217 14.81 37.15 -5.02
N TRP A 218 15.00 36.51 -6.18
CA TRP A 218 14.07 36.60 -7.31
C TRP A 218 12.65 36.06 -7.00
N THR A 219 12.50 35.29 -5.92
CA THR A 219 11.21 34.70 -5.51
C THR A 219 10.34 35.65 -4.69
N GLU A 220 10.91 36.68 -4.05
CA GLU A 220 10.26 37.48 -3.00
C GLU A 220 8.97 38.19 -3.45
N GLU A 221 8.92 38.68 -4.70
CA GLU A 221 7.76 39.42 -5.22
C GLU A 221 6.67 38.51 -5.80
N ILE A 222 6.99 37.25 -6.11
CA ILE A 222 6.12 36.36 -6.91
C ILE A 222 5.63 35.14 -6.13
N PHE A 223 6.25 34.84 -5.00
CA PHE A 223 6.03 33.68 -4.13
C PHE A 223 6.10 34.12 -2.65
N PRO A 224 5.37 33.48 -1.70
CA PRO A 224 4.41 32.39 -1.86
C PRO A 224 3.04 32.85 -2.34
N ASN A 225 2.78 34.16 -2.28
CA ASN A 225 1.56 34.78 -2.75
C ASN A 225 1.95 35.77 -3.85
N GLY A 226 1.44 35.59 -5.07
CA GLY A 226 1.80 36.44 -6.20
C GLY A 226 1.61 35.73 -7.53
N LYS A 227 2.25 36.28 -8.57
CA LYS A 227 2.06 35.84 -9.96
C LYS A 227 2.38 34.36 -10.18
N LEU A 228 3.39 33.81 -9.48
CA LEU A 228 3.73 32.40 -9.60
C LEU A 228 2.61 31.48 -9.08
N ARG A 229 1.98 31.86 -7.96
CA ARG A 229 0.85 31.13 -7.39
C ARG A 229 -0.37 31.14 -8.32
N ASP A 230 -0.64 32.27 -8.97
CA ASP A 230 -1.78 32.41 -9.90
C ASP A 230 -1.58 31.57 -11.16
N VAL A 231 -0.34 31.54 -11.68
CA VAL A 231 0.04 30.67 -12.79
C VAL A 231 -0.06 29.21 -12.38
N ALA A 232 0.53 28.81 -11.25
CA ALA A 232 0.46 27.44 -10.74
C ALA A 232 -0.98 26.96 -10.50
N GLY A 233 -1.81 27.80 -9.88
CA GLY A 233 -3.23 27.49 -9.64
C GLY A 233 -4.05 27.31 -10.91
N TYR A 234 -3.66 27.96 -12.00
CA TYR A 234 -4.33 27.84 -13.30
C TYR A 234 -3.95 26.57 -14.06
N ASP A 235 -2.78 25.97 -13.78
CA ASP A 235 -2.38 24.68 -14.36
C ASP A 235 -3.41 23.58 -14.06
N TYR A 236 -4.02 23.60 -12.87
CA TYR A 236 -5.09 22.66 -12.53
C TYR A 236 -6.40 22.89 -13.32
N VAL A 237 -6.65 24.12 -13.79
CA VAL A 237 -7.77 24.41 -14.71
C VAL A 237 -7.50 23.73 -16.05
N ILE A 238 -6.27 23.86 -16.57
CA ILE A 238 -5.87 23.25 -17.83
C ILE A 238 -5.96 21.72 -17.74
N GLN A 239 -5.56 21.14 -16.60
CA GLN A 239 -5.71 19.70 -16.34
C GLN A 239 -7.18 19.23 -16.33
N SER A 240 -8.17 20.10 -16.28
CA SER A 240 -9.59 19.72 -16.32
C SER A 240 -10.40 20.68 -17.20
N TYR A 241 -9.82 21.09 -18.33
CA TYR A 241 -10.35 22.20 -19.14
C TYR A 241 -11.60 21.84 -19.95
N ASN A 242 -11.60 20.67 -20.60
CA ASN A 242 -12.68 20.21 -21.44
C ASN A 242 -13.35 18.94 -20.88
N LYS A 243 -14.54 18.61 -21.41
CA LYS A 243 -15.35 17.46 -20.96
C LYS A 243 -14.54 16.16 -20.91
N SER A 244 -13.76 15.86 -21.95
CA SER A 244 -12.95 14.63 -22.02
C SER A 244 -11.87 14.58 -20.93
N MET A 245 -11.21 15.70 -20.64
CA MET A 245 -10.21 15.77 -19.56
C MET A 245 -10.85 15.69 -18.17
N ILE A 246 -12.01 16.33 -17.99
CA ILE A 246 -12.81 16.20 -16.76
C ILE A 246 -13.21 14.74 -16.52
N GLN A 247 -13.72 14.07 -17.55
CA GLN A 247 -14.12 12.67 -17.55
C GLN A 247 -12.98 11.72 -17.16
N LEU A 248 -11.76 11.98 -17.64
CA LEU A 248 -10.58 11.18 -17.32
C LEU A 248 -9.99 11.48 -15.94
N ASN A 249 -10.26 12.65 -15.37
CA ASN A 249 -9.75 13.06 -14.06
C ASN A 249 -10.84 13.04 -12.98
N GLY A 250 -11.47 14.18 -12.70
CA GLY A 250 -12.43 14.32 -11.61
C GLY A 250 -13.68 13.44 -11.77
N GLY A 251 -14.09 13.17 -13.01
CA GLY A 251 -15.20 12.28 -13.34
C GLY A 251 -15.04 10.87 -12.75
N GLN A 252 -13.81 10.35 -12.71
CA GLN A 252 -13.51 9.04 -12.12
C GLN A 252 -13.75 9.01 -10.60
N TRP A 253 -13.52 10.13 -9.92
CA TRP A 253 -13.82 10.27 -8.50
C TRP A 253 -15.31 10.41 -8.20
N ILE A 254 -16.06 11.07 -9.10
CA ILE A 254 -17.54 11.10 -9.00
C ILE A 254 -18.11 9.70 -9.24
N ARG A 255 -17.56 8.94 -10.18
CA ARG A 255 -17.89 7.53 -10.40
C ARG A 255 -17.63 6.67 -9.17
N GLU A 256 -16.43 6.73 -8.59
CA GLU A 256 -16.09 5.99 -7.35
C GLU A 256 -17.06 6.37 -6.20
N TRP A 257 -17.41 7.65 -6.06
CA TRP A 257 -18.42 8.08 -5.09
C TRP A 257 -19.79 7.42 -5.32
N LEU A 258 -20.30 7.47 -6.55
CA LEU A 258 -21.61 6.89 -6.88
C LEU A 258 -21.60 5.36 -6.76
N GLU A 259 -20.52 4.69 -7.16
CA GLU A 259 -20.35 3.24 -6.97
C GLU A 259 -20.38 2.87 -5.48
N ASN A 260 -19.73 3.65 -4.61
CA ASN A 260 -19.80 3.45 -3.17
C ASN A 260 -21.23 3.69 -2.63
N VAL A 261 -21.94 4.72 -3.12
CA VAL A 261 -23.34 4.97 -2.77
C VAL A 261 -24.23 3.80 -3.21
N ASP A 262 -24.07 3.30 -4.43
CA ASP A 262 -24.86 2.19 -4.97
C ASP A 262 -24.60 0.89 -4.20
N ASN A 263 -23.34 0.60 -3.88
CA ASN A 263 -22.98 -0.56 -3.05
C ASN A 263 -23.59 -0.47 -1.65
N TYR A 264 -23.64 0.73 -1.06
CA TYR A 264 -24.27 0.98 0.22
C TYR A 264 -25.80 0.78 0.15
N LEU A 265 -26.47 1.37 -0.84
CA LEU A 265 -27.93 1.32 -0.98
C LEU A 265 -28.45 -0.08 -1.34
N ASN A 266 -27.72 -0.82 -2.18
CA ASN A 266 -28.12 -2.15 -2.60
C ASN A 266 -27.80 -3.25 -1.58
N GLY A 267 -27.02 -2.93 -0.53
CA GLY A 267 -26.52 -3.93 0.42
C GLY A 267 -25.54 -4.94 -0.23
N SER A 268 -25.03 -4.63 -1.42
CA SER A 268 -24.22 -5.55 -2.25
C SER A 268 -22.77 -5.71 -1.80
N SER A 269 -22.30 -4.89 -0.85
CA SER A 269 -20.95 -5.08 -0.30
C SER A 269 -20.90 -6.38 0.51
N LEU A 270 -19.89 -7.22 0.26
CA LEU A 270 -19.53 -8.36 1.12
C LEU A 270 -19.31 -7.94 2.60
N SER A 271 -19.07 -6.64 2.86
CA SER A 271 -18.97 -6.05 4.20
C SER A 271 -20.22 -5.33 4.71
N GLY A 272 -21.26 -5.14 3.88
CA GLY A 272 -22.62 -4.62 4.18
C GLY A 272 -22.76 -3.24 4.86
N ASN A 273 -21.71 -2.76 5.53
CA ASN A 273 -21.76 -1.69 6.54
C ASN A 273 -20.68 -0.63 6.30
N GLN A 274 -20.08 -0.60 5.11
CA GLN A 274 -19.03 0.35 4.77
C GLN A 274 -19.62 1.75 4.66
N ILE A 275 -19.24 2.64 5.57
CA ILE A 275 -19.81 3.98 5.69
C ILE A 275 -18.75 5.08 5.61
N GLY A 276 -17.49 4.78 5.90
CA GLY A 276 -16.37 5.71 5.81
C GLY A 276 -15.34 5.27 4.77
N PHE A 277 -15.12 6.10 3.77
CA PHE A 277 -14.09 5.89 2.75
C PHE A 277 -13.07 7.04 2.78
N PHE A 278 -11.79 6.73 2.98
CA PHE A 278 -10.71 7.71 3.13
C PHE A 278 -9.62 7.44 2.10
N TYR A 279 -9.44 8.38 1.16
CA TYR A 279 -8.54 8.29 0.03
C TYR A 279 -7.43 9.34 0.15
N GLY A 280 -6.18 8.89 0.26
CA GLY A 280 -5.01 9.76 0.25
C GLY A 280 -4.47 9.93 -1.16
N GLY A 281 -4.26 11.18 -1.60
CA GLY A 281 -3.62 11.49 -2.87
C GLY A 281 -2.92 12.85 -2.87
N HIS A 282 -3.13 13.58 -3.95
CA HIS A 282 -2.38 14.80 -4.30
C HIS A 282 -3.31 15.99 -4.53
N GLU A 283 -2.73 17.18 -4.55
CA GLU A 283 -3.42 18.44 -4.80
C GLU A 283 -4.26 18.43 -6.08
N TYR A 284 -3.73 17.87 -7.16
CA TYR A 284 -4.43 17.84 -8.44
C TYR A 284 -5.67 16.94 -8.43
N ASN A 285 -5.74 15.94 -7.55
CA ASN A 285 -6.95 15.13 -7.40
C ASN A 285 -8.09 15.94 -6.76
N LEU A 286 -7.77 16.80 -5.79
CA LEU A 286 -8.77 17.66 -5.15
C LEU A 286 -9.25 18.72 -6.13
N ALA A 287 -8.32 19.32 -6.87
CA ALA A 287 -8.65 20.30 -7.91
C ALA A 287 -9.53 19.68 -9.01
N SER A 288 -9.22 18.47 -9.47
CA SER A 288 -9.99 17.81 -10.51
C SER A 288 -11.40 17.41 -10.04
N ILE A 289 -11.57 16.96 -8.79
CA ILE A 289 -12.92 16.72 -8.21
C ILE A 289 -13.73 18.02 -8.21
N LEU A 290 -13.15 19.12 -7.71
CA LEU A 290 -13.84 20.41 -7.68
C LEU A 290 -14.14 20.93 -9.09
N ALA A 291 -13.29 20.64 -10.08
CA ALA A 291 -13.49 21.01 -11.48
C ALA A 291 -14.64 20.20 -12.10
N ALA A 292 -14.69 18.88 -11.86
CA ALA A 292 -15.80 18.03 -12.29
C ALA A 292 -17.14 18.45 -11.68
N LEU A 293 -17.12 18.95 -10.44
CA LEU A 293 -18.31 19.52 -9.79
C LEU A 293 -18.70 20.92 -10.31
N GLY A 294 -17.88 21.54 -11.16
CA GLY A 294 -18.12 22.88 -11.71
C GLY A 294 -17.86 24.03 -10.73
N VAL A 295 -17.10 23.80 -9.66
CA VAL A 295 -16.92 24.76 -8.54
C VAL A 295 -15.47 25.13 -8.26
N PHE A 296 -14.52 24.60 -9.03
CA PHE A 296 -13.11 24.90 -8.84
C PHE A 296 -12.82 26.35 -9.20
N LYS A 297 -12.27 27.09 -8.23
CA LYS A 297 -11.64 28.39 -8.47
C LYS A 297 -10.13 28.18 -8.55
N PRO A 298 -9.40 28.79 -9.49
CA PRO A 298 -7.96 28.54 -9.65
C PRO A 298 -7.19 28.82 -8.36
N HIS A 299 -6.60 27.77 -7.78
CA HIS A 299 -5.70 27.85 -6.64
C HIS A 299 -4.94 26.53 -6.51
N VAL A 300 -3.84 26.54 -5.75
CA VAL A 300 -3.13 25.33 -5.34
C VAL A 300 -3.76 24.81 -4.02
N PRO A 301 -4.39 23.61 -4.00
CA PRO A 301 -4.89 23.00 -2.76
C PRO A 301 -3.78 22.80 -1.73
N TYR A 302 -3.94 23.23 -0.49
CA TYR A 302 -2.87 23.15 0.52
C TYR A 302 -2.64 21.72 1.04
N TYR A 303 -1.47 21.46 1.63
CA TYR A 303 -1.20 20.20 2.34
C TYR A 303 -2.31 19.86 3.35
N SER A 304 -2.67 18.58 3.40
CA SER A 304 -3.77 18.06 4.24
C SER A 304 -5.14 18.76 4.05
N SER A 305 -5.36 19.40 2.89
CA SER A 305 -6.70 19.78 2.44
C SER A 305 -7.51 18.54 2.05
N ALA A 306 -8.84 18.64 2.05
CA ALA A 306 -9.73 17.51 1.75
C ALA A 306 -11.04 17.95 1.10
N VAL A 307 -11.53 17.16 0.13
CA VAL A 307 -12.92 17.19 -0.34
C VAL A 307 -13.68 16.07 0.35
N ILE A 308 -14.84 16.38 0.93
CA ILE A 308 -15.67 15.44 1.70
C ILE A 308 -17.07 15.40 1.09
N PHE A 309 -17.49 14.22 0.66
CA PHE A 309 -18.87 13.92 0.30
C PHE A 309 -19.60 13.34 1.51
N GLU A 310 -20.80 13.83 1.79
CA GLU A 310 -21.72 13.31 2.80
C GLU A 310 -23.00 12.83 2.09
N LEU A 311 -23.37 11.56 2.27
CA LEU A 311 -24.69 11.04 1.91
C LEU A 311 -25.57 11.10 3.16
N SER A 312 -26.74 11.73 3.06
CA SER A 312 -27.70 11.80 4.17
C SER A 312 -29.10 11.43 3.73
N LYS A 313 -29.90 10.92 4.66
CA LYS A 313 -31.32 10.61 4.47
C LYS A 313 -32.16 11.68 5.18
N ILE A 314 -33.12 12.28 4.47
CA ILE A 314 -34.07 13.28 4.97
C ILE A 314 -35.43 12.93 4.35
N ASP A 315 -36.47 12.71 5.15
CA ASP A 315 -37.82 12.35 4.68
C ASP A 315 -37.83 11.19 3.66
N ASP A 316 -37.12 10.11 4.01
CA ASP A 316 -36.95 8.93 3.16
C ASP A 316 -36.25 9.14 1.80
N LYS A 317 -35.70 10.32 1.55
CA LYS A 317 -34.93 10.65 0.35
C LYS A 317 -33.45 10.85 0.67
N TYR A 318 -32.59 10.52 -0.29
CA TYR A 318 -31.15 10.66 -0.15
C TYR A 318 -30.66 11.97 -0.74
N PHE A 319 -29.70 12.60 -0.04
CA PHE A 319 -29.11 13.87 -0.41
C PHE A 319 -27.59 13.81 -0.30
N VAL A 320 -26.92 14.43 -1.27
CA VAL A 320 -25.48 14.61 -1.33
C VAL A 320 -25.13 16.02 -0.86
N LYS A 321 -24.14 16.12 0.02
CA LYS A 321 -23.53 17.38 0.43
C LYS A 321 -22.03 17.30 0.28
N VAL A 322 -21.43 18.34 -0.31
CA VAL A 322 -19.98 18.41 -0.53
C VAL A 322 -19.37 19.49 0.35
N LEU A 323 -18.25 19.18 0.98
CA LEU A 323 -17.44 20.09 1.77
C LEU A 323 -16.02 20.16 1.21
N TYR A 324 -15.41 21.33 1.26
CA TYR A 324 -14.01 21.51 0.95
C TYR A 324 -13.27 22.12 2.13
N ARG A 325 -12.37 21.35 2.72
CA ARG A 325 -11.47 21.78 3.78
C ARG A 325 -10.17 22.27 3.16
N ASN A 326 -9.84 23.54 3.35
CA ASN A 326 -8.59 24.12 2.86
C ASN A 326 -8.00 25.13 3.86
N ARG A 327 -6.71 25.01 4.22
CA ARG A 327 -6.05 25.82 5.27
C ARG A 327 -6.86 25.93 6.57
N GLY A 328 -7.36 24.83 7.11
CA GLY A 328 -8.15 24.92 8.34
C GLY A 328 -9.62 25.34 8.15
N ASN A 329 -9.97 26.01 7.04
CA ASN A 329 -11.32 26.46 6.75
C ASN A 329 -12.16 25.34 6.11
N LEU A 330 -13.36 25.11 6.62
CA LEU A 330 -14.32 24.16 6.07
C LEU A 330 -15.42 24.90 5.32
N MET A 331 -15.40 24.82 4.00
CA MET A 331 -16.40 25.44 3.12
C MET A 331 -17.48 24.43 2.75
N LYS A 332 -18.75 24.84 2.82
CA LYS A 332 -19.86 24.09 2.21
C LYS A 332 -19.91 24.45 0.73
N ILE A 333 -19.87 23.44 -0.13
CA ILE A 333 -19.89 23.63 -1.57
C ILE A 333 -21.35 23.67 -2.04
N HIS A 334 -21.73 24.76 -2.68
CA HIS A 334 -22.99 24.86 -3.41
C HIS A 334 -22.78 24.26 -4.79
N LEU A 335 -23.41 23.11 -5.06
CA LEU A 335 -23.34 22.49 -6.37
C LEU A 335 -24.18 23.32 -7.36
N PRO A 336 -23.69 23.57 -8.59
CA PRO A 336 -24.49 24.21 -9.63
C PRO A 336 -25.82 23.46 -9.82
N ASP A 337 -26.88 24.20 -10.11
CA ASP A 337 -28.23 23.67 -10.39
C ASP A 337 -28.91 22.87 -9.26
N CYS A 338 -28.28 22.72 -8.10
CA CYS A 338 -28.93 22.27 -6.87
C CYS A 338 -29.44 23.49 -6.08
N GLN A 339 -30.68 23.45 -5.60
CA GLN A 339 -31.31 24.59 -4.89
C GLN A 339 -30.77 24.82 -3.46
N SER A 340 -30.01 23.88 -2.91
CA SER A 340 -29.46 23.96 -1.56
C SER A 340 -28.14 23.19 -1.44
N PHE A 341 -27.47 23.29 -0.29
CA PHE A 341 -26.28 22.48 0.05
C PHE A 341 -26.56 20.97 0.19
N HIS A 342 -27.84 20.59 0.15
CA HIS A 342 -28.31 19.22 0.13
C HIS A 342 -28.92 18.95 -1.24
N CYS A 343 -28.12 18.42 -2.15
CA CYS A 343 -28.61 18.09 -3.48
C CYS A 343 -29.28 16.72 -3.46
N PRO A 344 -30.53 16.56 -3.94
CA PRO A 344 -31.15 15.24 -4.08
C PRO A 344 -30.23 14.29 -4.86
N LEU A 345 -30.10 13.04 -4.42
CA LEU A 345 -29.17 12.08 -5.03
C LEU A 345 -29.50 11.85 -6.51
N ASP A 346 -30.78 11.76 -6.87
CA ASP A 346 -31.19 11.55 -8.28
C ASP A 346 -30.81 12.75 -9.14
N THR A 347 -31.04 13.97 -8.66
CA THR A 347 -30.57 15.21 -9.31
C THR A 347 -29.05 15.22 -9.44
N PHE A 348 -28.31 14.80 -8.41
CA PHE A 348 -26.85 14.70 -8.49
C PHE A 348 -26.40 13.72 -9.59
N ARG A 349 -27.08 12.57 -9.74
CA ARG A 349 -26.78 11.61 -10.81
C ARG A 349 -27.04 12.20 -12.19
N GLU A 350 -28.16 12.89 -12.37
CA GLU A 350 -28.49 13.54 -13.63
C GLU A 350 -27.45 14.60 -13.99
N LEU A 351 -27.12 15.51 -13.06
CA LEU A 351 -26.19 16.62 -13.26
C LEU A 351 -24.78 16.16 -13.67
N TYR A 352 -24.29 15.07 -13.08
CA TYR A 352 -22.92 14.60 -13.27
C TYR A 352 -22.79 13.36 -14.17
N SER A 353 -23.89 12.89 -14.75
CA SER A 353 -23.89 11.77 -15.72
C SER A 353 -22.92 12.01 -16.88
N ASP A 354 -22.91 13.24 -17.39
CA ASP A 354 -22.10 13.66 -18.52
C ASP A 354 -20.59 13.71 -18.24
N VAL A 355 -20.18 13.83 -16.98
CA VAL A 355 -18.75 13.86 -16.60
C VAL A 355 -18.23 12.50 -16.19
N ILE A 356 -19.05 11.44 -16.22
CA ILE A 356 -18.65 10.07 -15.91
C ILE A 356 -18.42 9.30 -17.22
N LEU A 357 -17.41 8.44 -17.26
CA LEU A 357 -17.21 7.48 -18.34
C LEU A 357 -17.81 6.14 -17.94
N ASP A 358 -18.65 5.57 -18.80
CA ASP A 358 -19.28 4.26 -18.57
C ASP A 358 -18.24 3.12 -18.47
N ASP A 359 -17.19 3.17 -19.31
CA ASP A 359 -16.09 2.22 -19.27
C ASP A 359 -14.72 2.89 -19.48
N PRO A 360 -14.11 3.43 -18.41
CA PRO A 360 -12.79 4.03 -18.47
C PRO A 360 -11.71 2.99 -18.81
N TYR A 361 -11.93 1.71 -18.49
CA TYR A 361 -10.98 0.63 -18.75
C TYR A 361 -10.98 0.25 -20.22
N THR A 362 -12.13 0.13 -20.88
CA THR A 362 -12.19 -0.07 -22.33
C THR A 362 -11.68 1.15 -23.07
N PHE A 363 -11.94 2.39 -22.60
CA PHE A 363 -11.33 3.59 -23.18
C PHE A 363 -9.80 3.60 -23.03
N TYR A 364 -9.29 3.13 -21.90
CA TYR A 364 -7.87 2.95 -21.62
C TYR A 364 -7.25 1.80 -22.45
N LEU A 365 -7.92 0.65 -22.53
CA LEU A 365 -7.47 -0.60 -23.17
C LEU A 365 -7.62 -0.61 -24.70
N PHE A 366 -8.70 -0.08 -25.30
CA PHE A 366 -8.88 -0.04 -26.76
C PHE A 366 -7.88 0.90 -27.45
N ARG A 367 -7.27 1.84 -26.71
CA ARG A 367 -6.16 2.67 -27.20
C ARG A 367 -4.80 2.27 -26.62
N LEU A 368 -4.70 1.14 -25.90
CA LEU A 368 -3.39 0.57 -25.52
C LEU A 368 -2.59 0.08 -26.72
N ASN A 369 -3.22 -0.18 -27.88
CA ASN A 369 -2.47 -0.45 -29.11
C ASN A 369 -1.59 0.73 -29.55
N ASP A 370 -1.82 1.95 -29.02
CA ASP A 370 -0.95 3.12 -29.16
C ASP A 370 -0.22 3.50 -27.84
N CYS A 371 -0.37 2.73 -26.75
CA CYS A 371 0.24 2.99 -25.44
C CYS A 371 1.27 1.91 -25.02
N LYS A 372 2.09 1.42 -25.96
CA LYS A 372 3.30 0.64 -25.67
C LYS A 372 4.53 1.20 -26.39
N ARG A 373 5.39 1.89 -25.62
CA ARG A 373 6.87 1.84 -25.60
C ARG A 373 7.40 3.15 -25.03
N LEU A 374 8.29 3.05 -24.05
CA LEU A 374 9.56 3.77 -23.99
C LEU A 374 10.44 3.04 -22.96
N ASP A 375 11.06 1.95 -23.39
CA ASP A 375 12.36 1.56 -22.84
C ASP A 375 13.36 2.60 -23.37
N SER A 376 13.79 3.52 -22.54
CA SER A 376 14.92 4.41 -22.84
C SER A 376 16.18 3.82 -22.24
N GLY A 377 16.75 2.82 -22.90
CA GLY A 377 18.20 2.69 -22.91
C GLY A 377 18.76 3.87 -23.71
N HIS A 378 19.78 4.55 -23.19
CA HIS A 378 20.89 5.20 -23.89
C HIS A 378 21.78 5.92 -22.86
N THR A 379 22.84 5.25 -22.41
CA THR A 379 23.97 5.85 -21.68
C THR A 379 24.92 6.55 -22.67
N PRO A 380 25.33 7.81 -22.44
CA PRO A 380 26.39 8.42 -23.22
C PRO A 380 27.77 7.97 -22.72
N GLY A 381 28.55 7.36 -23.62
CA GLY A 381 29.94 6.99 -23.39
C GLY A 381 30.87 8.20 -23.41
N PHE A 382 31.58 8.44 -22.30
CA PHE A 382 32.72 9.34 -22.26
C PHE A 382 34.03 8.54 -22.23
N LYS A 383 34.84 8.73 -23.28
CA LYS A 383 36.20 8.20 -23.42
C LYS A 383 37.18 9.13 -22.70
N PHE A 384 37.94 8.61 -21.73
CA PHE A 384 39.21 9.20 -21.31
C PHE A 384 40.36 8.35 -21.86
N LYS A 385 41.30 9.03 -22.55
CA LYS A 385 42.62 8.50 -22.90
C LYS A 385 43.63 8.94 -21.83
N SER A 386 44.43 8.01 -21.35
CA SER A 386 45.83 8.29 -20.98
C SER A 386 46.65 7.00 -21.04
N GLU A 387 47.66 7.00 -21.89
CA GLU A 387 48.73 6.00 -21.96
C GLU A 387 49.78 6.27 -20.87
N MET A 388 50.37 5.23 -20.26
CA MET A 388 51.82 4.97 -20.31
C MET A 388 52.24 3.76 -19.46
N SER A 389 53.44 3.27 -19.78
CA SER A 389 54.01 1.92 -19.70
C SER A 389 54.54 1.39 -18.36
N SER A 390 54.27 0.10 -18.14
CA SER A 390 55.08 -1.03 -17.65
C SER A 390 56.50 -0.88 -17.01
N SER A 391 56.67 -1.62 -15.88
CA SER A 391 57.84 -2.41 -15.38
C SER A 391 59.08 -1.66 -14.82
N SER A 392 59.80 -2.05 -13.75
CA SER A 392 59.89 -3.27 -12.92
C SER A 392 60.75 -3.04 -11.65
N LEU A 393 60.50 -3.86 -10.61
CA LEU A 393 61.44 -4.45 -9.62
C LEU A 393 62.31 -3.58 -8.67
N LEU A 394 62.17 -3.76 -7.34
CA LEU A 394 63.08 -4.58 -6.50
C LEU A 394 62.68 -4.68 -5.02
N ILE A 395 63.06 -5.83 -4.45
CA ILE A 395 62.81 -6.49 -3.15
C ILE A 395 63.57 -5.85 -1.97
N VAL A 396 63.08 -5.99 -0.72
CA VAL A 396 63.77 -6.45 0.55
C VAL A 396 62.74 -6.28 1.72
N ILE A 397 62.09 -7.33 2.25
CA ILE A 397 62.47 -8.32 3.29
C ILE A 397 62.24 -7.87 4.76
N TRP A 398 61.22 -8.52 5.36
CA TRP A 398 61.02 -9.00 6.75
C TRP A 398 60.84 -8.02 7.93
N LEU A 399 59.69 -8.14 8.62
CA LEU A 399 59.66 -8.70 9.99
C LEU A 399 58.23 -9.09 10.43
N THR A 400 58.18 -10.22 11.11
CA THR A 400 57.03 -10.93 11.64
C THR A 400 56.30 -10.16 12.74
N LEU A 401 55.00 -9.90 12.54
CA LEU A 401 54.01 -9.99 13.61
C LEU A 401 52.87 -10.83 13.06
N ALA A 402 52.69 -12.00 13.66
CA ALA A 402 51.47 -12.77 13.54
C ALA A 402 50.32 -11.95 14.16
N CYS A 403 49.80 -11.00 13.40
CA CYS A 403 48.49 -10.46 13.63
C CYS A 403 47.55 -11.51 13.03
N THR A 404 46.87 -12.27 13.88
CA THR A 404 45.67 -12.98 13.47
C THR A 404 44.72 -11.90 12.94
N GLN A 405 44.74 -11.68 11.64
CA GLN A 405 43.77 -10.83 10.97
C GLN A 405 42.45 -11.60 11.11
N SER A 406 41.73 -11.28 12.18
CA SER A 406 40.34 -11.65 12.36
C SER A 406 39.60 -10.97 11.21
N TYR A 407 39.48 -11.67 10.10
CA TYR A 407 38.76 -11.19 8.92
C TYR A 407 37.29 -11.03 9.34
N ALA A 408 36.87 -9.79 9.57
CA ALA A 408 35.53 -9.49 10.04
C ALA A 408 34.53 -9.75 8.90
N GLU A 409 33.60 -10.67 9.12
CA GLU A 409 32.42 -10.84 8.25
C GLU A 409 31.61 -9.54 8.27
N GLU A 410 31.46 -8.91 7.10
CA GLU A 410 30.71 -7.66 6.98
C GLU A 410 29.33 -7.94 6.36
N LEU A 411 28.25 -7.71 7.11
CA LEU A 411 26.89 -7.78 6.60
C LEU A 411 26.64 -6.65 5.60
N LYS A 412 26.11 -6.98 4.41
CA LYS A 412 25.91 -6.05 3.30
C LYS A 412 24.45 -5.81 2.94
N LEU A 413 23.63 -6.86 2.95
CA LEU A 413 22.19 -6.79 2.65
C LEU A 413 21.42 -7.77 3.54
N LEU A 414 20.26 -7.32 4.02
CA LEU A 414 19.35 -8.11 4.84
C LEU A 414 17.99 -8.26 4.14
N GLN A 415 17.49 -9.49 4.00
CA GLN A 415 16.14 -9.72 3.47
C GLN A 415 15.37 -10.62 4.44
N VAL A 416 14.19 -10.18 4.91
CA VAL A 416 13.42 -10.90 5.94
C VAL A 416 12.00 -11.13 5.45
N ILE A 417 11.56 -12.38 5.36
CA ILE A 417 10.16 -12.74 5.13
C ILE A 417 9.55 -13.33 6.39
N PHE A 418 8.36 -12.90 6.76
CA PHE A 418 7.68 -13.37 7.96
C PHE A 418 6.20 -13.65 7.73
N ARG A 419 5.70 -14.67 8.44
CA ARG A 419 4.27 -14.96 8.53
C ARG A 419 3.58 -13.85 9.31
N HIS A 420 2.38 -13.47 8.89
CA HIS A 420 1.51 -12.60 9.70
C HIS A 420 1.34 -13.10 11.15
N GLY A 421 0.97 -12.20 12.06
CA GLY A 421 0.65 -12.57 13.44
C GLY A 421 -0.66 -13.35 13.57
N ASP A 422 -0.99 -13.68 14.82
CA ASP A 422 -2.21 -14.38 15.21
C ASP A 422 -3.45 -13.65 14.68
N ARG A 423 -4.40 -14.41 14.14
CA ARG A 423 -5.58 -13.88 13.47
C ARG A 423 -6.83 -14.61 13.92
N THR A 424 -7.97 -13.98 13.70
CA THR A 424 -9.27 -14.64 13.79
C THR A 424 -9.46 -15.62 12.60
N PRO A 425 -10.41 -16.57 12.71
CA PRO A 425 -10.90 -17.41 11.63
C PRO A 425 -11.23 -16.67 10.32
N VAL A 426 -11.15 -17.37 9.19
CA VAL A 426 -11.42 -16.79 7.86
C VAL A 426 -12.90 -16.95 7.51
N TYR A 427 -13.56 -15.88 7.06
CA TYR A 427 -15.01 -15.90 6.79
C TYR A 427 -15.45 -17.00 5.81
N ALA A 428 -14.64 -17.27 4.78
CA ALA A 428 -14.92 -18.31 3.80
C ALA A 428 -15.01 -19.73 4.40
N MET A 429 -14.53 -19.95 5.63
CA MET A 429 -14.60 -21.26 6.30
C MET A 429 -16.04 -21.68 6.62
N ARG A 430 -17.01 -20.76 6.65
CA ARG A 430 -18.43 -21.13 6.81
C ARG A 430 -18.93 -22.11 5.74
N ASN A 431 -18.34 -22.08 4.55
CA ASN A 431 -18.71 -22.99 3.46
C ASN A 431 -17.99 -24.35 3.56
N ILE A 432 -16.80 -24.39 4.17
CA ILE A 432 -15.93 -25.58 4.23
C ILE A 432 -16.11 -26.33 5.56
N TYR A 433 -16.48 -25.61 6.62
CA TYR A 433 -16.81 -26.15 7.94
C TYR A 433 -18.12 -25.54 8.48
N PRO A 434 -19.28 -25.87 7.86
CA PRO A 434 -20.57 -25.32 8.30
C PRO A 434 -21.02 -25.79 9.70
N LEU A 435 -20.49 -26.91 10.20
CA LEU A 435 -20.78 -27.43 11.54
C LEU A 435 -19.85 -26.89 12.63
N ASP A 436 -19.02 -25.89 12.34
CA ASP A 436 -18.22 -25.19 13.34
C ASP A 436 -19.13 -24.54 14.40
N PRO A 437 -18.96 -24.83 15.71
CA PRO A 437 -19.72 -24.18 16.77
C PRO A 437 -19.63 -22.64 16.75
N TYR A 438 -18.55 -22.11 16.16
CA TYR A 438 -18.25 -20.68 16.08
C TYR A 438 -18.60 -20.07 14.72
N VAL A 439 -19.32 -20.80 13.85
CA VAL A 439 -19.73 -20.31 12.52
C VAL A 439 -20.46 -18.97 12.59
N ASN A 440 -21.26 -18.74 13.63
CA ASN A 440 -22.06 -17.53 13.83
C ASN A 440 -21.35 -16.43 14.65
N GLU A 441 -20.11 -16.64 15.08
CA GLU A 441 -19.35 -15.63 15.81
C GLU A 441 -19.08 -14.40 14.95
N THR A 442 -19.01 -13.24 15.59
CA THR A 442 -18.67 -11.98 14.91
C THR A 442 -17.18 -11.67 14.95
N TRP A 443 -16.45 -12.30 15.89
CA TRP A 443 -15.04 -12.03 16.17
C TRP A 443 -14.75 -10.55 16.50
N TYR A 444 -15.73 -9.88 17.10
CA TYR A 444 -15.63 -8.49 17.51
C TYR A 444 -14.47 -8.26 18.50
N PRO A 445 -13.73 -7.14 18.40
CA PRO A 445 -13.92 -6.03 17.46
C PRO A 445 -13.18 -6.21 16.13
N ASN A 446 -12.32 -7.22 16.01
CA ASN A 446 -11.44 -7.34 14.85
C ASN A 446 -12.20 -7.81 13.60
N GLY A 447 -13.25 -8.60 13.78
CA GLY A 447 -13.97 -9.27 12.71
C GLY A 447 -13.23 -10.51 12.21
N TRP A 448 -13.77 -11.12 11.15
CA TRP A 448 -13.15 -12.27 10.47
C TRP A 448 -11.83 -11.89 9.79
N ASP A 449 -10.92 -12.86 9.67
CA ASP A 449 -9.61 -12.81 9.02
C ASP A 449 -8.73 -11.60 9.43
N SER A 450 -8.83 -11.20 10.69
CA SER A 450 -8.22 -9.98 11.20
C SER A 450 -7.20 -10.28 12.28
N LEU A 451 -6.14 -9.46 12.33
CA LEU A 451 -5.04 -9.61 13.29
C LEU A 451 -5.57 -9.39 14.71
N THR A 452 -5.30 -10.33 15.62
CA THR A 452 -5.80 -10.28 17.00
C THR A 452 -4.89 -9.45 17.88
N LYS A 453 -5.27 -9.19 19.14
CA LYS A 453 -4.40 -8.48 20.09
C LYS A 453 -3.08 -9.21 20.32
N SER A 454 -3.12 -10.53 20.47
CA SER A 454 -1.92 -11.38 20.57
C SER A 454 -1.06 -11.28 19.32
N GLY A 455 -1.69 -11.31 18.14
CA GLY A 455 -1.00 -11.14 16.86
C GLY A 455 -0.31 -9.79 16.74
N LYS A 456 -0.94 -8.71 17.22
CA LYS A 456 -0.35 -7.38 17.26
C LYS A 456 0.92 -7.34 18.11
N ILE A 457 0.84 -7.91 19.32
CA ILE A 457 1.97 -7.98 20.27
C ILE A 457 3.13 -8.79 19.67
N ARG A 458 2.87 -10.00 19.14
CA ARG A 458 3.93 -10.85 18.56
C ARG A 458 4.62 -10.19 17.37
N ALA A 459 3.86 -9.51 16.51
CA ALA A 459 4.42 -8.83 15.34
C ALA A 459 5.35 -7.67 15.76
N HIS A 460 4.94 -6.89 16.76
CA HIS A 460 5.81 -5.85 17.33
C HIS A 460 7.07 -6.43 17.97
N GLN A 461 6.94 -7.54 18.69
CA GLN A 461 8.09 -8.27 19.28
C GLN A 461 9.06 -8.81 18.23
N LEU A 462 8.57 -9.23 17.05
CA LEU A 462 9.45 -9.60 15.94
C LEU A 462 10.27 -8.40 15.45
N GLY A 463 9.67 -7.21 15.36
CA GLY A 463 10.38 -5.96 15.06
C GLY A 463 11.48 -5.65 16.09
N LEU A 464 11.15 -5.73 17.38
CA LEU A 464 12.10 -5.53 18.47
C LEU A 464 13.26 -6.53 18.44
N PHE A 465 12.97 -7.81 18.15
CA PHE A 465 14.00 -8.84 17.99
C PHE A 465 14.96 -8.51 16.83
N LEU A 466 14.43 -8.08 15.68
CA LEU A 466 15.24 -7.69 14.53
C LEU A 466 16.08 -6.45 14.85
N ARG A 467 15.52 -5.50 15.62
CA ARG A 467 16.21 -4.30 16.10
C ARG A 467 17.38 -4.65 17.02
N GLU A 468 17.16 -5.54 17.99
CA GLU A 468 18.20 -6.01 18.90
C GLU A 468 19.34 -6.70 18.14
N ARG A 469 19.00 -7.54 17.16
CA ARG A 469 19.97 -8.32 16.40
C ARG A 469 20.77 -7.50 15.38
N TYR A 470 20.12 -6.57 14.67
CA TYR A 470 20.70 -5.86 13.53
C TYR A 470 20.84 -4.35 13.75
N GLY A 471 20.60 -3.84 14.96
CA GLY A 471 20.60 -2.39 15.24
C GLY A 471 21.86 -1.67 14.79
N SER A 472 23.05 -2.28 14.94
CA SER A 472 24.32 -1.71 14.46
C SER A 472 24.41 -1.61 12.93
N PHE A 473 23.84 -2.58 12.20
CA PHE A 473 23.82 -2.58 10.73
C PHE A 473 22.76 -1.63 10.16
N LEU A 474 21.59 -1.60 10.80
CA LEU A 474 20.45 -0.76 10.42
C LEU A 474 20.72 0.72 10.74
N GLY A 475 21.37 1.02 11.87
CA GLY A 475 21.45 2.39 12.39
C GLY A 475 20.11 2.83 13.00
N ASP A 476 20.10 4.00 13.63
CA ASP A 476 18.98 4.42 14.49
C ASP A 476 17.82 5.08 13.75
N VAL A 477 18.07 5.66 12.58
CA VAL A 477 17.11 6.47 11.82
C VAL A 477 16.57 5.68 10.64
N TYR A 478 15.25 5.74 10.43
CA TYR A 478 14.63 5.20 9.24
C TYR A 478 14.96 6.09 8.03
N LEU A 479 15.62 5.48 7.04
CA LEU A 479 15.91 6.12 5.75
C LEU A 479 15.15 5.37 4.67
N LYS A 480 14.20 6.04 4.02
CA LYS A 480 13.30 5.42 3.04
C LYS A 480 14.02 4.73 1.88
N ASP A 481 15.17 5.27 1.44
CA ASP A 481 15.95 4.69 0.34
C ASP A 481 16.79 3.48 0.78
N LYS A 482 16.88 3.24 2.10
CA LYS A 482 17.64 2.12 2.69
C LYS A 482 16.76 1.00 3.21
N PHE A 483 15.48 1.25 3.53
CA PHE A 483 14.60 0.26 4.15
C PHE A 483 13.26 0.18 3.44
N VAL A 484 12.94 -1.01 2.95
CA VAL A 484 11.73 -1.26 2.15
C VAL A 484 10.87 -2.31 2.85
N PHE A 485 9.57 -2.04 2.96
CA PHE A 485 8.61 -2.93 3.60
C PHE A 485 7.51 -3.32 2.61
N HIS A 486 7.49 -4.59 2.22
CA HIS A 486 6.45 -5.17 1.39
C HIS A 486 5.49 -6.02 2.22
N SER A 487 4.26 -6.18 1.72
CA SER A 487 3.27 -7.08 2.29
C SER A 487 2.44 -7.72 1.19
N SER A 488 1.94 -8.93 1.42
CA SER A 488 0.77 -9.39 0.68
C SER A 488 -0.41 -8.44 0.94
N ASN A 489 -1.29 -8.25 -0.05
CA ASN A 489 -2.45 -7.37 0.08
C ASN A 489 -3.61 -8.03 0.86
N THR A 490 -3.30 -8.54 2.05
CA THR A 490 -4.28 -9.00 3.03
C THR A 490 -4.19 -8.12 4.27
N HIS A 491 -5.33 -7.84 4.93
CA HIS A 491 -5.37 -6.93 6.09
C HIS A 491 -4.34 -7.34 7.14
N ARG A 492 -4.36 -8.61 7.56
CA ARG A 492 -3.46 -9.13 8.60
C ARG A 492 -1.97 -9.02 8.26
N ALA A 493 -1.58 -9.19 7.00
CA ALA A 493 -0.18 -9.10 6.59
C ALA A 493 0.28 -7.63 6.64
N ILE A 494 -0.51 -6.69 6.10
CA ILE A 494 -0.21 -5.26 6.12
C ILE A 494 -0.05 -4.78 7.57
N LEU A 495 -0.99 -5.15 8.44
CA LEU A 495 -0.97 -4.79 9.86
C LEU A 495 0.26 -5.38 10.58
N THR A 496 0.61 -6.64 10.28
CA THR A 496 1.82 -7.27 10.83
C THR A 496 3.06 -6.51 10.40
N THR A 497 3.19 -6.16 9.11
CA THR A 497 4.35 -5.42 8.59
C THR A 497 4.47 -4.04 9.24
N GLN A 498 3.36 -3.31 9.41
CA GLN A 498 3.36 -2.03 10.12
C GLN A 498 3.86 -2.16 11.57
N LEU A 499 3.49 -3.23 12.27
CA LEU A 499 3.93 -3.49 13.65
C LEU A 499 5.39 -3.91 13.73
N VAL A 500 5.87 -4.73 12.79
CA VAL A 500 7.29 -5.06 12.68
C VAL A 500 8.10 -3.79 12.44
N ALA A 501 7.65 -2.92 11.53
CA ALA A 501 8.29 -1.63 11.27
C ALA A 501 8.31 -0.72 12.52
N ALA A 502 7.19 -0.66 13.27
CA ALA A 502 7.10 0.11 14.51
C ALA A 502 8.08 -0.38 15.59
N GLY A 503 8.27 -1.70 15.72
CA GLY A 503 9.26 -2.26 16.65
C GLY A 503 10.71 -2.11 16.17
N LEU A 504 10.92 -2.00 14.84
CA LEU A 504 12.24 -1.85 14.25
C LEU A 504 12.76 -0.41 14.29
N PHE A 505 11.88 0.57 14.07
CA PHE A 505 12.23 1.99 13.92
C PHE A 505 11.32 2.90 14.77
N PRO A 506 11.39 2.80 16.12
CA PRO A 506 10.81 3.83 16.98
C PRO A 506 11.46 5.19 16.65
N PRO A 507 10.70 6.30 16.66
CA PRO A 507 11.22 7.59 16.20
C PRO A 507 12.34 8.12 17.11
N THR A 508 13.50 8.40 16.51
CA THR A 508 14.58 9.16 17.17
C THR A 508 14.17 10.63 17.39
N GLU A 509 15.02 11.42 18.04
CA GLU A 509 14.76 12.85 18.28
C GLU A 509 14.44 13.63 16.99
N VAL A 510 15.20 13.37 15.90
CA VAL A 510 15.01 14.05 14.61
C VAL A 510 13.75 13.59 13.87
N GLU A 511 13.27 12.37 14.11
CA GLU A 511 12.05 11.81 13.50
C GLU A 511 10.79 12.05 14.35
N ARG A 512 10.96 12.58 15.58
CA ARG A 512 9.87 12.75 16.55
C ARG A 512 8.91 13.85 16.10
N TRP A 513 7.84 13.45 15.44
CA TRP A 513 6.80 14.37 14.94
C TRP A 513 5.72 14.69 15.99
N HIS A 514 5.48 13.80 16.96
CA HIS A 514 4.47 13.94 18.02
C HIS A 514 5.13 13.83 19.41
N PRO A 515 4.72 14.65 20.42
CA PRO A 515 5.39 14.69 21.72
C PRO A 515 5.26 13.40 22.53
N THR A 516 4.11 12.72 22.46
CA THR A 516 3.81 11.57 23.33
C THR A 516 3.51 10.27 22.57
N LEU A 517 3.58 10.28 21.24
CA LEU A 517 3.27 9.11 20.44
C LEU A 517 4.58 8.57 19.89
N ASP A 518 5.11 7.53 20.54
CA ASP A 518 6.39 6.91 20.19
C ASP A 518 6.24 5.94 19.01
N TRP A 519 5.72 6.48 17.92
CA TRP A 519 5.51 5.79 16.65
C TRP A 519 5.63 6.78 15.50
N GLN A 520 6.17 6.31 14.38
CA GLN A 520 6.18 7.05 13.12
C GLN A 520 5.61 6.20 11.99
N PRO A 521 4.93 6.82 11.02
CA PRO A 521 4.42 6.11 9.86
C PRO A 521 5.59 5.65 8.98
N ILE A 522 5.60 4.36 8.63
CA ILE A 522 6.54 3.78 7.66
C ILE A 522 5.69 3.17 6.53
N PRO A 523 5.97 3.51 5.26
CA PRO A 523 5.19 3.01 4.14
C PRO A 523 5.31 1.48 4.04
N VAL A 524 4.17 0.82 3.81
CA VAL A 524 4.10 -0.62 3.54
C VAL A 524 3.53 -0.80 2.14
N TYR A 525 4.32 -1.35 1.24
CA TYR A 525 3.93 -1.61 -0.14
C TYR A 525 3.16 -2.92 -0.23
N SER A 526 1.86 -2.84 -0.54
CA SER A 526 1.03 -4.02 -0.80
C SER A 526 0.78 -4.15 -2.29
N ASP A 527 1.45 -5.10 -2.94
CA ASP A 527 1.24 -5.34 -4.37
C ASP A 527 -0.16 -5.90 -4.64
N PRO A 528 -0.73 -5.62 -5.82
CA PRO A 528 -1.94 -6.27 -6.27
C PRO A 528 -1.78 -7.79 -6.22
N VAL A 529 -2.84 -8.45 -5.80
CA VAL A 529 -2.89 -9.89 -5.55
C VAL A 529 -2.46 -10.71 -6.79
N THR A 530 -2.71 -10.21 -8.01
CA THR A 530 -2.35 -10.86 -9.28
C THR A 530 -0.90 -10.67 -9.74
N SER A 531 -0.16 -9.71 -9.17
CA SER A 531 1.24 -9.42 -9.55
C SER A 531 2.22 -9.72 -8.42
N SER A 532 1.74 -9.78 -7.18
CA SER A 532 2.56 -9.95 -5.98
C SER A 532 3.37 -11.24 -6.01
N PHE A 533 4.67 -11.13 -5.75
CA PHE A 533 5.56 -12.28 -5.51
C PHE A 533 5.28 -12.97 -4.16
N LEU A 534 4.48 -12.33 -3.29
CA LEU A 534 4.12 -12.79 -1.94
C LEU A 534 2.79 -13.55 -1.86
N TYR A 535 1.98 -13.58 -2.92
CA TYR A 535 0.61 -14.12 -2.85
C TYR A 535 0.49 -15.59 -3.32
N MET A 536 -0.58 -16.26 -2.88
CA MET A 536 -0.92 -17.65 -3.18
C MET A 536 -1.33 -17.86 -4.65
N TYR A 537 -0.39 -18.29 -5.49
CA TYR A 537 -0.63 -18.67 -6.89
C TYR A 537 -1.61 -19.83 -7.07
N SER A 538 -1.71 -20.69 -6.05
CA SER A 538 -2.57 -21.88 -6.05
C SER A 538 -4.05 -21.60 -6.28
N LYS A 539 -4.50 -20.34 -6.20
CA LYS A 539 -5.91 -19.96 -6.39
C LYS A 539 -6.16 -19.02 -7.56
N GLN A 540 -5.12 -18.52 -8.21
CA GLN A 540 -5.25 -17.40 -9.17
C GLN A 540 -4.41 -17.53 -10.43
N CYS A 541 -3.50 -18.48 -10.47
CA CYS A 541 -2.83 -18.86 -11.69
C CYS A 541 -3.52 -20.12 -12.25
N PRO A 542 -4.34 -20.00 -13.31
CA PRO A 542 -5.00 -21.15 -13.94
C PRO A 542 -4.01 -22.25 -14.32
N LEU A 543 -2.82 -21.88 -14.83
CA LEU A 543 -1.77 -22.83 -15.16
C LEU A 543 -1.27 -23.59 -13.92
N PHE A 544 -1.04 -22.91 -12.80
CA PHE A 544 -0.65 -23.57 -11.55
C PHE A 544 -1.72 -24.55 -11.08
N ILE A 545 -3.00 -24.14 -11.12
CA ILE A 545 -4.14 -24.97 -10.71
C ILE A 545 -4.21 -26.23 -11.58
N THR A 546 -4.11 -26.07 -12.91
CA THR A 546 -4.13 -27.20 -13.85
C THR A 546 -2.97 -28.16 -13.60
N LEU A 547 -1.73 -27.65 -13.52
CA LEU A 547 -0.54 -28.46 -13.27
C LEU A 547 -0.59 -29.19 -11.93
N ARG A 548 -1.11 -28.54 -10.89
CA ARG A 548 -1.30 -29.16 -9.58
C ARG A 548 -2.31 -30.30 -9.67
N ARG A 549 -3.46 -30.08 -10.30
CA ARG A 549 -4.50 -31.12 -10.45
C ARG A 549 -3.97 -32.32 -11.22
N GLU A 550 -3.33 -32.09 -12.36
CA GLU A 550 -2.70 -33.15 -13.15
C GLU A 550 -1.67 -33.94 -12.31
N LEU A 551 -0.87 -33.25 -11.51
CA LEU A 551 0.09 -33.88 -10.62
C LEU A 551 -0.58 -34.77 -9.56
N GLU A 552 -1.65 -34.27 -8.92
CA GLU A 552 -2.40 -35.03 -7.90
C GLU A 552 -3.12 -36.26 -8.49
N GLU A 553 -3.48 -36.22 -9.78
CA GLU A 553 -4.13 -37.33 -10.50
C GLU A 553 -3.15 -38.36 -11.06
N THR A 554 -1.92 -37.95 -11.43
CA THR A 554 -0.98 -38.78 -12.19
C THR A 554 0.26 -39.23 -11.43
N ASP A 555 0.71 -38.50 -10.40
CA ASP A 555 1.89 -38.89 -9.63
C ASP A 555 1.55 -40.03 -8.65
N GLU A 556 2.18 -41.19 -8.84
CA GLU A 556 1.90 -42.38 -8.05
C GLU A 556 2.07 -42.18 -6.53
N LYS A 557 3.02 -41.33 -6.09
CA LYS A 557 3.24 -41.11 -4.65
C LYS A 557 2.10 -40.29 -4.06
N LEU A 558 1.64 -39.26 -4.78
CA LEU A 558 0.50 -38.45 -4.35
C LEU A 558 -0.80 -39.24 -4.40
N VAL A 559 -1.02 -40.05 -5.45
CA VAL A 559 -2.20 -40.93 -5.54
C VAL A 559 -2.23 -41.95 -4.39
N ARG A 560 -1.10 -42.63 -4.11
CA ARG A 560 -1.01 -43.56 -2.96
C ARG A 560 -1.25 -42.84 -1.63
N ARG A 561 -0.72 -41.61 -1.48
CA ARG A 561 -0.97 -40.80 -0.28
C ARG A 561 -2.46 -40.46 -0.15
N ALA A 562 -3.10 -39.99 -1.22
CA ALA A 562 -4.52 -39.65 -1.21
C ALA A 562 -5.39 -40.87 -0.82
N GLN A 563 -5.07 -42.05 -1.34
CA GLN A 563 -5.73 -43.31 -0.94
C GLN A 563 -5.53 -43.60 0.55
N GLY A 564 -4.31 -43.43 1.08
CA GLY A 564 -4.01 -43.62 2.50
C GLY A 564 -4.65 -42.59 3.43
N LEU A 565 -5.10 -41.44 2.92
CA LEU A 565 -5.79 -40.40 3.67
C LEU A 565 -7.32 -40.56 3.65
N LYS A 566 -7.87 -41.45 2.81
CA LYS A 566 -9.32 -41.58 2.59
C LYS A 566 -10.12 -41.69 3.89
N GLU A 567 -9.71 -42.58 4.80
CA GLU A 567 -10.40 -42.74 6.09
C GLU A 567 -10.38 -41.47 6.94
N THR A 568 -9.27 -40.73 6.91
CA THR A 568 -9.14 -39.44 7.61
C THR A 568 -10.01 -38.37 6.97
N LEU A 569 -10.04 -38.28 5.63
CA LEU A 569 -10.90 -37.33 4.92
C LEU A 569 -12.38 -37.64 5.15
N ASP A 570 -12.78 -38.92 5.11
CA ASP A 570 -14.15 -39.36 5.42
C ASP A 570 -14.53 -39.08 6.88
N PHE A 571 -13.56 -39.22 7.80
CA PHE A 571 -13.75 -38.85 9.21
C PHE A 571 -13.98 -37.34 9.36
N VAL A 572 -13.11 -36.50 8.81
CA VAL A 572 -13.26 -35.03 8.89
C VAL A 572 -14.56 -34.59 8.21
N SER A 573 -14.85 -35.12 7.01
CA SER A 573 -16.05 -34.78 6.23
C SER A 573 -17.35 -34.96 7.04
N ARG A 574 -17.46 -36.08 7.78
CA ARG A 574 -18.63 -36.35 8.64
C ARG A 574 -18.79 -35.34 9.78
N HIS A 575 -17.68 -34.83 10.32
CA HIS A 575 -17.70 -33.90 11.44
C HIS A 575 -17.82 -32.44 11.01
N VAL A 576 -17.36 -32.10 9.80
CA VAL A 576 -17.50 -30.73 9.26
C VAL A 576 -18.80 -30.51 8.51
N GLY A 577 -19.44 -31.59 8.04
CA GLY A 577 -20.76 -31.59 7.40
C GLY A 577 -20.73 -31.49 5.88
N VAL A 578 -19.55 -31.49 5.27
CA VAL A 578 -19.34 -31.46 3.81
C VAL A 578 -18.20 -32.41 3.44
N GLN A 579 -18.17 -32.89 2.20
CA GLN A 579 -17.02 -33.65 1.69
C GLN A 579 -15.82 -32.72 1.56
N VAL A 580 -14.68 -33.11 2.13
CA VAL A 580 -13.46 -32.30 2.12
C VAL A 580 -12.31 -32.96 1.38
N THR A 581 -11.56 -32.13 0.67
CA THR A 581 -10.27 -32.44 0.06
C THR A 581 -9.12 -32.28 1.05
N GLN A 582 -7.92 -32.72 0.67
CA GLN A 582 -6.71 -32.52 1.47
C GLN A 582 -6.41 -31.02 1.69
N GLU A 583 -6.57 -30.18 0.66
CA GLU A 583 -6.38 -28.72 0.77
C GLU A 583 -7.38 -28.12 1.77
N GLU A 584 -8.65 -28.54 1.72
CA GLU A 584 -9.68 -28.06 2.64
C GLU A 584 -9.42 -28.47 4.08
N VAL A 585 -8.92 -29.69 4.33
CA VAL A 585 -8.48 -30.09 5.67
C VAL A 585 -7.33 -29.21 6.17
N ALA A 586 -6.40 -28.81 5.30
CA ALA A 586 -5.35 -27.87 5.68
C ALA A 586 -5.92 -26.47 6.03
N LEU A 587 -6.94 -26.01 5.33
CA LEU A 587 -7.64 -24.75 5.66
C LEU A 587 -8.40 -24.86 6.99
N ILE A 588 -9.09 -25.98 7.24
CA ILE A 588 -9.78 -26.27 8.50
C ILE A 588 -8.77 -26.31 9.65
N TYR A 589 -7.60 -26.93 9.46
CA TYR A 589 -6.52 -26.90 10.47
C TYR A 589 -6.13 -25.47 10.84
N GLN A 590 -5.94 -24.59 9.85
CA GLN A 590 -5.62 -23.19 10.09
C GLN A 590 -6.78 -22.39 10.72
N ASN A 591 -8.02 -22.86 10.59
CA ASN A 591 -9.19 -22.27 11.25
C ASN A 591 -9.27 -22.68 12.72
N LEU A 592 -9.20 -23.99 12.99
CA LEU A 592 -9.15 -24.54 14.35
C LEU A 592 -7.97 -23.99 15.15
N TYR A 593 -6.82 -23.78 14.50
CA TYR A 593 -5.67 -23.14 15.14
C TYR A 593 -5.95 -21.68 15.53
N ALA A 594 -6.67 -20.92 14.71
CA ALA A 594 -7.08 -19.56 15.04
C ALA A 594 -8.08 -19.53 16.20
N GLU A 595 -9.10 -20.41 16.19
CA GLU A 595 -10.03 -20.58 17.31
C GLU A 595 -9.32 -20.95 18.61
N PHE A 596 -8.37 -21.89 18.53
CA PHE A 596 -7.55 -22.32 19.66
C PHE A 596 -6.73 -21.16 20.25
N GLN A 597 -6.10 -20.33 19.41
CA GLN A 597 -5.37 -19.14 19.89
C GLN A 597 -6.28 -18.10 20.53
N GLU A 598 -7.55 -18.02 20.12
CA GLU A 598 -8.56 -17.17 20.73
C GLU A 598 -9.24 -17.83 21.96
N ASN A 599 -8.61 -18.86 22.52
CA ASN A 599 -9.06 -19.61 23.71
C ASN A 599 -10.47 -20.20 23.59
N LYS A 600 -10.90 -20.54 22.37
CA LYS A 600 -12.15 -21.25 22.14
C LYS A 600 -11.99 -22.72 22.50
N VAL A 601 -13.06 -23.32 23.04
CA VAL A 601 -13.11 -24.76 23.29
C VAL A 601 -13.40 -25.46 21.97
N LEU A 602 -12.45 -26.26 21.49
CA LEU A 602 -12.62 -26.98 20.23
C LEU A 602 -13.57 -28.18 20.39
N PRO A 603 -14.26 -28.59 19.31
CA PRO A 603 -15.10 -29.78 19.32
C PRO A 603 -14.33 -31.06 19.70
N GLN A 604 -14.99 -31.98 20.42
CA GLN A 604 -14.37 -33.21 20.90
C GLN A 604 -13.73 -34.08 19.80
N TRP A 605 -14.27 -34.04 18.57
CA TRP A 605 -13.74 -34.81 17.44
C TRP A 605 -12.32 -34.40 17.04
N THR A 606 -11.89 -33.18 17.41
CA THR A 606 -10.53 -32.69 17.15
C THR A 606 -9.48 -33.34 18.05
N ASN A 607 -9.90 -33.99 19.15
CA ASN A 607 -8.99 -34.65 20.08
C ASN A 607 -8.23 -35.81 19.40
N GLY A 608 -6.91 -35.79 19.51
CA GLY A 608 -6.04 -36.82 18.95
C GLY A 608 -5.71 -36.67 17.47
N ILE A 609 -6.29 -35.68 16.77
CA ILE A 609 -6.00 -35.37 15.36
C ILE A 609 -5.52 -33.92 15.12
N PHE A 610 -5.73 -33.05 16.12
CA PHE A 610 -5.30 -31.66 16.20
C PHE A 610 -4.78 -31.37 17.64
N PRO A 611 -3.85 -30.41 17.86
CA PRO A 611 -3.08 -29.62 16.89
C PRO A 611 -1.94 -30.39 16.23
N ASP A 612 -1.62 -31.58 16.76
CA ASP A 612 -0.70 -32.55 16.19
C ASP A 612 -1.46 -33.75 15.62
N GLY A 613 -0.77 -34.68 14.95
CA GLY A 613 -1.39 -35.86 14.34
C GLY A 613 -1.80 -35.63 12.88
N LYS A 614 -2.82 -36.36 12.42
CA LYS A 614 -3.11 -36.47 10.98
C LYS A 614 -3.48 -35.14 10.31
N MET A 615 -4.19 -34.22 10.98
CA MET A 615 -4.50 -32.93 10.36
C MET A 615 -3.26 -32.06 10.18
N LYS A 616 -2.31 -32.11 11.13
CA LYS A 616 -1.01 -31.43 10.98
C LYS A 616 -0.21 -32.03 9.84
N ASP A 617 -0.16 -33.36 9.74
CA ASP A 617 0.54 -34.07 8.67
C ASP A 617 -0.05 -33.78 7.28
N ILE A 618 -1.37 -33.58 7.21
CA ILE A 618 -2.06 -33.13 6.00
C ILE A 618 -1.68 -31.67 5.70
N ALA A 619 -1.83 -30.78 6.68
CA ALA A 619 -1.63 -29.34 6.52
C ALA A 619 -0.18 -28.98 6.18
N SER A 620 0.81 -29.62 6.80
CA SER A 620 2.23 -29.36 6.52
C SER A 620 2.66 -29.88 5.15
N TYR A 621 2.01 -30.94 4.65
CA TYR A 621 2.32 -31.53 3.35
C TYR A 621 1.80 -30.69 2.17
N GLU A 622 0.86 -29.77 2.41
CA GLU A 622 0.46 -28.78 1.40
C GLU A 622 1.64 -27.90 0.94
N TYR A 623 2.59 -27.60 1.84
CA TYR A 623 3.81 -26.87 1.47
C TYR A 623 4.66 -27.69 0.47
N VAL A 624 4.66 -29.01 0.62
CA VAL A 624 5.38 -29.93 -0.26
C VAL A 624 4.68 -30.04 -1.61
N ILE A 625 3.35 -30.23 -1.64
CA ILE A 625 2.59 -30.34 -2.89
C ILE A 625 2.71 -29.08 -3.74
N GLN A 626 2.59 -27.90 -3.13
CA GLN A 626 2.71 -26.63 -3.85
C GLN A 626 4.10 -26.37 -4.42
N ASN A 627 5.11 -27.14 -3.98
CA ASN A 627 6.50 -27.02 -4.40
C ASN A 627 7.08 -28.36 -4.86
N TYR A 628 6.23 -29.28 -5.34
CA TYR A 628 6.61 -30.67 -5.57
C TYR A 628 7.56 -30.86 -6.76
N ASN A 629 7.41 -30.05 -7.81
CA ASN A 629 8.22 -30.12 -9.01
C ASN A 629 8.65 -28.73 -9.50
N LYS A 630 9.60 -28.69 -10.43
CA LYS A 630 10.17 -27.44 -10.97
C LYS A 630 9.11 -26.50 -11.52
N SER A 631 8.08 -27.00 -12.19
CA SER A 631 7.02 -26.17 -12.79
C SER A 631 6.21 -25.43 -11.72
N LEU A 632 5.78 -26.14 -10.67
CA LEU A 632 5.06 -25.52 -9.55
C LEU A 632 5.96 -24.57 -8.76
N ILE A 633 7.22 -24.93 -8.53
CA ILE A 633 8.19 -24.06 -7.86
C ILE A 633 8.35 -22.74 -8.63
N ARG A 634 8.61 -22.81 -9.95
CA ARG A 634 8.83 -21.61 -10.77
C ARG A 634 7.61 -20.67 -10.82
N LEU A 635 6.41 -21.22 -10.88
CA LEU A 635 5.17 -20.43 -10.82
C LEU A 635 4.83 -19.93 -9.41
N GLY A 636 5.36 -20.61 -8.38
CA GLY A 636 5.11 -20.36 -6.97
C GLY A 636 6.28 -19.70 -6.24
N THR A 637 6.85 -20.45 -5.29
CA THR A 637 7.92 -19.98 -4.38
C THR A 637 9.18 -19.49 -5.08
N GLY A 638 9.49 -20.01 -6.27
CA GLY A 638 10.60 -19.60 -7.10
C GLY A 638 10.57 -18.11 -7.44
N ARG A 639 9.39 -17.49 -7.53
CA ARG A 639 9.25 -16.03 -7.71
C ARG A 639 9.82 -15.24 -6.53
N MET A 640 9.58 -15.69 -5.31
CA MET A 640 10.11 -15.04 -4.10
C MET A 640 11.63 -15.16 -4.02
N ILE A 641 12.17 -16.35 -4.33
CA ILE A 641 13.62 -16.56 -4.37
C ILE A 641 14.25 -15.73 -5.50
N GLY A 642 13.59 -15.66 -6.67
CA GLY A 642 14.00 -14.80 -7.77
C GLY A 642 14.07 -13.32 -7.38
N GLU A 643 13.08 -12.82 -6.62
CA GLU A 643 13.11 -11.45 -6.11
C GLU A 643 14.28 -11.21 -5.14
N TRP A 644 14.57 -12.17 -4.25
CA TRP A 644 15.76 -12.08 -3.39
C TRP A 644 17.06 -12.03 -4.18
N MET A 645 17.20 -12.85 -5.23
CA MET A 645 18.37 -12.86 -6.08
C MET A 645 18.50 -11.56 -6.88
N LYS A 646 17.38 -11.03 -7.41
CA LYS A 646 17.34 -9.73 -8.08
C LYS A 646 17.79 -8.60 -7.15
N ASN A 647 17.38 -8.60 -5.89
CA ASN A 647 17.83 -7.59 -4.92
C ASN A 647 19.33 -7.70 -4.63
N ILE A 648 19.86 -8.92 -4.55
CA ILE A 648 21.31 -9.15 -4.44
C ILE A 648 22.03 -8.65 -5.69
N ASP A 649 21.52 -8.95 -6.89
CA ASP A 649 22.08 -8.47 -8.16
C ASP A 649 22.08 -6.94 -8.25
N ASN A 650 20.96 -6.31 -7.90
CA ASN A 650 20.86 -4.85 -7.83
C ASN A 650 21.87 -4.28 -6.84
N PHE A 651 22.01 -4.89 -5.66
CA PHE A 651 22.99 -4.50 -4.65
C PHE A 651 24.42 -4.57 -5.20
N LEU A 652 24.79 -5.66 -5.88
CA LEU A 652 26.13 -5.89 -6.42
C LEU A 652 26.46 -5.02 -7.64
N ASN A 653 25.46 -4.71 -8.47
CA ASN A 653 25.63 -3.92 -9.69
C ASN A 653 25.54 -2.40 -9.44
N GLY A 654 24.85 -1.99 -8.38
CA GLY A 654 24.68 -0.58 -8.04
C GLY A 654 25.85 0.00 -7.23
N THR A 655 25.93 1.32 -7.19
CA THR A 655 26.77 2.02 -6.20
C THR A 655 26.12 1.86 -4.82
N GLU A 656 26.91 1.58 -3.77
CA GLU A 656 26.42 1.32 -2.40
C GLU A 656 25.46 2.41 -1.84
N SER A 657 25.46 3.62 -2.44
CA SER A 657 24.62 4.75 -2.04
C SER A 657 23.14 4.61 -2.42
N GLY A 658 22.77 3.86 -3.48
CA GLY A 658 21.39 3.84 -4.02
C GLY A 658 20.53 2.62 -3.67
N ASN A 659 21.13 1.51 -3.22
CA ASN A 659 20.39 0.27 -2.98
C ASN A 659 19.84 0.16 -1.54
N PRO A 660 18.70 -0.53 -1.36
CA PRO A 660 18.20 -0.89 -0.04
C PRO A 660 19.25 -1.67 0.76
N LYS A 661 19.38 -1.34 2.05
CA LYS A 661 20.17 -2.11 3.03
C LYS A 661 19.39 -3.28 3.61
N ALA A 662 18.09 -3.09 3.81
CA ALA A 662 17.23 -4.15 4.31
C ALA A 662 15.84 -4.12 3.69
N ILE A 663 15.30 -5.30 3.39
CA ILE A 663 13.99 -5.47 2.77
C ILE A 663 13.16 -6.47 3.60
N PHE A 664 11.94 -6.09 3.94
CA PHE A 664 11.06 -6.84 4.83
C PHE A 664 9.77 -7.23 4.11
N TYR A 665 9.31 -8.47 4.28
CA TYR A 665 8.18 -9.03 3.56
C TYR A 665 7.17 -9.67 4.53
N GLY A 666 6.00 -9.03 4.69
CA GLY A 666 4.86 -9.62 5.41
C GLY A 666 4.05 -10.56 4.53
N ALA A 667 3.96 -11.83 4.95
CA ALA A 667 3.43 -12.90 4.10
C ALA A 667 2.66 -13.95 4.92
N HIS A 668 2.60 -15.18 4.41
CA HIS A 668 1.80 -16.29 4.95
C HIS A 668 2.67 -17.51 5.29
N GLU A 669 2.10 -18.45 6.04
CA GLU A 669 2.75 -19.74 6.36
C GLU A 669 3.18 -20.51 5.10
N LEU A 670 2.41 -20.41 4.02
CA LEU A 670 2.71 -21.06 2.75
C LEU A 670 4.02 -20.56 2.15
N ASN A 671 4.33 -19.26 2.32
CA ASN A 671 5.61 -18.71 1.85
C ASN A 671 6.76 -19.28 2.68
N ILE A 672 6.62 -19.30 4.02
CA ILE A 672 7.66 -19.82 4.91
C ILE A 672 7.90 -21.31 4.66
N GLY A 673 6.84 -22.13 4.70
CA GLY A 673 6.93 -23.57 4.44
C GLY A 673 7.46 -23.87 3.03
N GLY A 674 6.95 -23.15 2.02
CA GLY A 674 7.38 -23.32 0.63
C GLY A 674 8.87 -23.01 0.42
N ILE A 675 9.37 -21.90 0.99
CA ILE A 675 10.80 -21.56 0.91
C ILE A 675 11.65 -22.65 1.57
N LEU A 676 11.27 -23.13 2.75
CA LEU A 676 12.00 -24.22 3.42
C LEU A 676 12.01 -25.50 2.57
N VAL A 677 10.91 -25.81 1.87
CA VAL A 677 10.82 -26.97 0.96
C VAL A 677 11.78 -26.81 -0.22
N VAL A 678 11.75 -25.65 -0.89
CA VAL A 678 12.61 -25.38 -2.04
C VAL A 678 14.08 -25.35 -1.66
N LEU A 679 14.41 -24.83 -0.47
CA LEU A 679 15.75 -24.85 0.09
C LEU A 679 16.20 -26.24 0.57
N GLY A 680 15.34 -27.25 0.55
CA GLY A 680 15.68 -28.63 0.94
C GLY A 680 15.89 -28.83 2.45
N VAL A 681 15.39 -27.92 3.29
CA VAL A 681 15.58 -27.90 4.75
C VAL A 681 14.27 -27.97 5.54
N PHE A 682 13.16 -28.25 4.85
CA PHE A 682 11.85 -28.37 5.48
C PHE A 682 11.72 -29.68 6.26
N GLU A 683 11.49 -29.55 7.56
CA GLU A 683 10.98 -30.62 8.42
C GLU A 683 9.45 -30.48 8.54
N SER A 684 8.71 -31.59 8.67
CA SER A 684 7.23 -31.53 8.77
C SER A 684 6.76 -30.75 9.99
N HIS A 685 6.32 -29.51 9.79
CA HIS A 685 5.73 -28.67 10.81
C HIS A 685 4.87 -27.56 10.17
N ILE A 686 4.13 -26.84 11.01
CA ILE A 686 3.40 -25.63 10.62
C ILE A 686 4.21 -24.43 11.13
N PRO A 687 4.64 -23.50 10.26
CA PRO A 687 5.31 -22.28 10.69
C PRO A 687 4.43 -21.49 11.67
N PHE A 688 4.94 -21.13 12.84
CA PHE A 688 4.16 -20.40 13.85
C PHE A 688 3.83 -18.98 13.37
N TYR A 689 2.80 -18.35 13.94
CA TYR A 689 2.58 -16.91 13.73
C TYR A 689 3.86 -16.12 14.02
N THR A 690 4.18 -15.15 13.17
CA THR A 690 5.44 -14.36 13.21
C THR A 690 6.74 -15.18 13.07
N SER A 691 6.67 -16.41 12.57
CA SER A 691 7.86 -17.12 12.10
C SER A 691 8.50 -16.34 10.95
N ALA A 692 9.84 -16.31 10.88
CA ALA A 692 10.57 -15.54 9.88
C ALA A 692 11.73 -16.33 9.28
N ILE A 693 11.97 -16.16 7.99
CA ILE A 693 13.21 -16.54 7.32
C ILE A 693 14.01 -15.27 7.07
N ILE A 694 15.26 -15.27 7.50
CA ILE A 694 16.19 -14.16 7.37
C ILE A 694 17.31 -14.59 6.43
N LEU A 695 17.54 -13.83 5.38
CA LEU A 695 18.65 -13.96 4.44
C LEU A 695 19.65 -12.85 4.74
N GLU A 696 20.85 -13.23 5.15
CA GLU A 696 22.01 -12.34 5.32
C GLU A 696 22.94 -12.51 4.11
N LEU A 697 23.25 -11.41 3.42
CA LEU A 697 24.36 -11.36 2.46
C LEU A 697 25.56 -10.71 3.15
N SER A 698 26.63 -11.47 3.31
CA SER A 698 27.87 -11.01 3.94
C SER A 698 29.03 -11.00 2.93
N LYS A 699 30.02 -10.14 3.19
CA LYS A 699 31.28 -10.11 2.45
C LYS A 699 32.43 -10.56 3.34
N VAL A 700 33.21 -11.53 2.88
CA VAL A 700 34.40 -12.06 3.56
C VAL A 700 35.51 -12.19 2.51
N ASN A 701 36.67 -11.57 2.74
CA ASN A 701 37.83 -11.62 1.83
C ASN A 701 37.51 -11.30 0.36
N ASN A 702 36.63 -10.31 0.15
CA ASN A 702 36.14 -9.89 -1.16
C ASN A 702 35.24 -10.91 -1.91
N GLU A 703 34.83 -11.98 -1.24
CA GLU A 703 33.83 -12.93 -1.71
C GLU A 703 32.51 -12.73 -0.95
N TYR A 704 31.39 -13.06 -1.61
CA TYR A 704 30.05 -12.92 -1.05
C TYR A 704 29.49 -14.27 -0.61
N PHE A 705 28.89 -14.28 0.58
CA PHE A 705 28.26 -15.45 1.18
C PHE A 705 26.82 -15.13 1.56
N ILE A 706 25.94 -16.11 1.42
CA ILE A 706 24.56 -16.05 1.88
C ILE A 706 24.41 -16.98 3.08
N LYS A 707 23.78 -16.48 4.15
CA LYS A 707 23.35 -17.26 5.31
C LYS A 707 21.83 -17.16 5.44
N PHE A 708 21.18 -18.30 5.72
CA PHE A 708 19.75 -18.34 6.04
C PHE A 708 19.54 -18.67 7.51
N LEU A 709 18.66 -17.91 8.16
CA LEU A 709 18.19 -18.17 9.51
C LEU A 709 16.69 -18.40 9.51
N TYR A 710 16.22 -19.37 10.29
CA TYR A 710 14.81 -19.61 10.51
C TYR A 710 14.46 -19.35 11.97
N ARG A 711 13.65 -18.32 12.20
CA ARG A 711 13.06 -18.04 13.50
C ARG A 711 11.66 -18.65 13.56
N ASN A 712 11.45 -19.62 14.43
CA ASN A 712 10.15 -20.26 14.63
C ASN A 712 9.85 -20.44 16.12
N ASN A 713 8.67 -20.01 16.55
CA ASN A 713 8.25 -20.07 17.96
C ASN A 713 9.31 -19.50 18.94
N GLY A 714 9.93 -18.36 18.59
CA GLY A 714 10.97 -17.73 19.42
C GLY A 714 12.38 -18.31 19.29
N VAL A 715 12.53 -19.49 18.67
CA VAL A 715 13.84 -20.13 18.47
C VAL A 715 14.41 -19.73 17.12
N LEU A 716 15.64 -19.23 17.09
CA LEU A 716 16.40 -18.94 15.88
C LEU A 716 17.34 -20.12 15.57
N ARG A 717 17.35 -20.59 14.33
CA ARG A 717 18.24 -21.64 13.85
C ARG A 717 18.93 -21.22 12.56
N GLU A 718 20.19 -21.56 12.42
CA GLU A 718 20.90 -21.45 11.14
C GLU A 718 20.51 -22.62 10.24
N LEU A 719 20.30 -22.35 8.95
CA LEU A 719 19.94 -23.37 7.96
C LEU A 719 21.16 -23.77 7.15
N LEU A 720 21.48 -25.08 7.16
CA LEU A 720 22.47 -25.66 6.27
C LEU A 720 21.79 -26.09 4.96
N ILE A 721 21.99 -25.32 3.91
CA ILE A 721 21.40 -25.60 2.60
C ILE A 721 22.14 -26.80 1.96
N PRO A 722 21.43 -27.87 1.56
CA PRO A 722 22.03 -29.00 0.86
C PRO A 722 22.78 -28.55 -0.40
N GLY A 723 24.01 -29.01 -0.56
CA GLY A 723 24.91 -28.58 -1.63
C GLY A 723 25.88 -27.46 -1.24
N CYS A 724 25.65 -26.77 -0.13
CA CYS A 724 26.61 -25.84 0.46
C CYS A 724 27.53 -26.57 1.47
N SER A 725 28.79 -26.16 1.55
CA SER A 725 29.78 -26.74 2.47
C SER A 725 29.60 -26.33 3.93
N SER A 726 28.90 -25.21 4.18
CA SER A 726 28.60 -24.68 5.51
C SER A 726 27.32 -23.83 5.47
N ALA A 727 26.87 -23.34 6.63
CA ALA A 727 25.75 -22.40 6.72
C ALA A 727 26.03 -21.07 6.01
N ASN A 728 27.30 -20.67 5.88
CA ASN A 728 27.73 -19.60 5.00
C ASN A 728 27.94 -20.18 3.60
N CYS A 729 26.89 -20.16 2.78
CA CYS A 729 26.97 -20.66 1.42
C CYS A 729 27.60 -19.61 0.50
N SER A 730 28.52 -20.01 -0.39
CA SER A 730 29.04 -19.08 -1.39
C SER A 730 27.89 -18.60 -2.29
N LEU A 731 27.85 -17.32 -2.63
CA LEU A 731 26.81 -16.75 -3.48
C LEU A 731 26.74 -17.47 -4.84
N GLN A 732 27.89 -17.85 -5.40
CA GLN A 732 27.97 -18.56 -6.67
C GLN A 732 27.36 -19.96 -6.58
N THR A 733 27.70 -20.72 -5.54
CA THR A 733 27.09 -22.03 -5.29
C THR A 733 25.59 -21.90 -5.11
N PHE A 734 25.12 -20.92 -4.33
CA PHE A 734 23.69 -20.72 -4.14
C PHE A 734 22.97 -20.39 -5.45
N ARG A 735 23.55 -19.55 -6.33
CA ARG A 735 23.00 -19.28 -7.67
C ARG A 735 22.80 -20.54 -8.48
N GLU A 736 23.81 -21.42 -8.50
CA GLU A 736 23.74 -22.69 -9.22
C GLU A 736 22.64 -23.61 -8.67
N LEU A 737 22.50 -23.66 -7.35
CA LEU A 737 21.45 -24.46 -6.69
C LEU A 737 20.04 -23.98 -7.02
N VAL A 738 19.82 -22.66 -7.18
CA VAL A 738 18.49 -22.09 -7.42
C VAL A 738 18.18 -21.76 -8.87
N ALA A 739 19.16 -21.83 -9.78
CA ALA A 739 19.04 -21.43 -11.18
C ALA A 739 17.84 -22.08 -11.89
N ASP A 740 17.62 -23.37 -11.61
CA ASP A 740 16.54 -24.14 -12.20
C ASP A 740 15.15 -23.74 -11.68
N PHE A 741 15.05 -23.01 -10.58
CA PHE A 741 13.79 -22.69 -9.90
C PHE A 741 13.35 -21.23 -10.05
N ILE A 742 14.28 -20.32 -10.38
CA ILE A 742 14.01 -18.86 -10.44
C ILE A 742 13.71 -18.34 -11.86
N SER A 743 13.99 -19.12 -12.91
CA SER A 743 13.87 -18.65 -14.29
C SER A 743 12.45 -18.80 -14.86
N ILE A 744 11.74 -17.66 -14.96
CA ILE A 744 10.65 -17.41 -15.93
C ILE A 744 10.70 -15.93 -16.34
N ASP A 745 10.80 -15.65 -17.63
CA ASP A 745 10.89 -14.27 -18.17
C ASP A 745 9.63 -13.42 -17.91
N ASP A 746 8.44 -14.04 -17.79
CA ASP A 746 7.20 -13.38 -17.33
C ASP A 746 6.16 -14.42 -16.80
N PRO A 747 6.19 -14.78 -15.51
CA PRO A 747 5.24 -15.72 -14.93
C PRO A 747 3.80 -15.18 -14.88
N VAL A 748 3.62 -13.84 -14.88
CA VAL A 748 2.30 -13.21 -14.88
C VAL A 748 1.64 -13.39 -16.24
N ALA A 749 2.39 -13.26 -17.34
CA ALA A 749 1.89 -13.57 -18.68
C ALA A 749 1.48 -15.05 -18.83
N GLN A 750 2.26 -15.98 -18.27
CA GLN A 750 1.92 -17.41 -18.31
C GLN A 750 0.64 -17.73 -17.52
N CYS A 751 0.39 -17.05 -16.41
CA CYS A 751 -0.86 -17.18 -15.66
C CYS A 751 -2.05 -16.46 -16.34
N LYS A 752 -1.83 -15.55 -17.30
CA LYS A 752 -2.89 -14.88 -18.08
C LYS A 752 -3.24 -15.63 -19.37
N GLY A 753 -2.38 -16.56 -19.82
CA GLY A 753 -2.56 -17.30 -21.06
C GLY A 753 -3.34 -18.61 -20.88
N THR A 754 -4.64 -18.60 -21.16
CA THR A 754 -5.36 -19.80 -21.59
C THR A 754 -5.70 -19.68 -23.08
N LYS A 755 -4.76 -20.09 -23.93
CA LYS A 755 -5.13 -20.90 -25.09
C LYS A 755 -4.53 -22.28 -24.85
N VAL A 756 -5.42 -23.22 -24.53
CA VAL A 756 -5.18 -24.66 -24.59
C VAL A 756 -4.51 -24.92 -25.95
N LEU A 757 -3.24 -25.34 -25.92
CA LEU A 757 -2.69 -26.03 -27.08
C LEU A 757 -3.37 -27.40 -27.09
N SER A 758 -4.23 -27.58 -28.09
CA SER A 758 -4.96 -28.79 -28.43
C SER A 758 -4.04 -29.98 -28.64
#